data_AF-A0A2G2ZZ72-F1
#
_entry.id   AF-A0A2G2ZZ72-F1
#
_cell.length_a   1.000
_cell.length_b   1.000
_cell.length_c   1.000
_cell.angle_alpha   90.00
_cell.angle_beta   90.00
_cell.angle_gamma   90.00
#
_symmetry.space_group_name_H-M   'P 1'
#
loop_
_entity.id
_entity.type
_entity.pdbx_description
1 polymer ?
#
loop_
_entity_poly.entity_id
_entity_poly.type
_entity_poly.pdbx_seq_one_letter_code
_entity_poly.pdbx_strand_id
1 'polypeptide(L)'
;MSGEEVMVKAEGICDLENTVFVAVGKNVKEGKSVLSWALKSFAGRRICVLHVHQPNHLFSSKDGKLSGAKLKQHMVKACQELDRLRLHKLLNQYLLFISQAGIQGGKVWLEIDNVEKGIIHIIEERKIQWLVMGAAAETHYSKQLSELKSSKAKFVCQHAHMHCHIWFTCSGYLIHTRSMDNALLSRMESLSSPEDKGGIKIRNHVNDGYEDLNILEDPSKPGSKVVKVEIKGDYSRLHSRNKHDVHLHHATSQPLLEEGSFHRKASSVERSRLEHAMMDAENSKQRAFEESVKRWRAEEDAMEAIRMAEVSYKLSKEKEDQRREQEENLAKQKEEIEGLKIQHDLYLKELQKIQEKKLVLESQITESSYAGKELEEKILQAVELLISFRKQRDEMQVERDNAIKEVNRFRKLAQDDADEYCIQNFFSITFSDIIEATQNFDPSSKIGEGKLGSVYKGIIHHIKVAIKMLPDFGSLSDSDFQNKAERLSRVRHPNLVTLMGICSESRSLAYEFLENGNLEDHLACREKSRPLHWHHRIRIAVEICSALIFVHANDPCIVHGNLRPTNVLLDAKFVSKISDFGVHLLISQNENSNYDDLEASIYVDPECIDKGPVTVESDVYSFGVILLRLLTARPASGIVRDVKCALESGNLGSVLDSSAGDWPIDQAELLAYLALRCCEKDPLNRPNMLSEVWPIIEPMRDICTPHSDLNTSSHSSKSQKRIPPHFVCPIFQDVMEDPHIAADGYTYEGDAIKGWLYSGHNTSPMTNLKLDTCDLIPNYALYRAIQEWQQQS
;
A
#
# COMPACT_ATOMS: atom_id res chain seq x y z
N MET A 1 39.58 16.39 -24.30
CA MET A 1 38.70 15.26 -23.94
C MET A 1 39.61 14.05 -23.78
N SER A 2 39.88 13.64 -22.55
CA SER A 2 40.50 12.34 -22.26
C SER A 2 39.45 11.25 -22.53
N GLY A 3 39.84 10.18 -23.23
CA GLY A 3 38.99 9.00 -23.31
C GLY A 3 39.10 8.21 -22.01
N GLU A 4 38.00 8.04 -21.30
CA GLU A 4 37.89 6.96 -20.32
C GLU A 4 37.75 5.64 -21.08
N GLU A 5 38.53 4.62 -20.71
CA GLU A 5 38.41 3.29 -21.32
C GLU A 5 37.09 2.65 -20.89
N VAL A 6 36.25 2.34 -21.89
CA VAL A 6 34.91 1.77 -21.71
C VAL A 6 35.03 0.28 -21.39
N MET A 7 35.40 -0.02 -20.14
CA MET A 7 35.76 -1.36 -19.68
C MET A 7 34.53 -2.27 -19.45
N VAL A 8 34.51 -3.45 -20.08
CA VAL A 8 33.49 -4.47 -19.82
C VAL A 8 33.71 -5.15 -18.46
N LYS A 9 32.68 -5.14 -17.61
CA LYS A 9 32.69 -5.71 -16.24
C LYS A 9 32.13 -7.13 -16.26
N ALA A 10 32.64 -8.02 -15.39
CA ALA A 10 32.14 -9.39 -15.30
C ALA A 10 32.36 -10.04 -13.92
N GLU A 11 31.50 -11.00 -13.57
CA GLU A 11 31.63 -11.86 -12.40
C GLU A 11 31.23 -13.31 -12.74
N GLY A 12 31.88 -14.30 -12.13
CA GLY A 12 31.48 -15.72 -12.24
C GLY A 12 31.84 -16.40 -13.57
N ILE A 13 32.90 -15.95 -14.26
CA ILE A 13 33.31 -16.49 -15.57
C ILE A 13 34.78 -16.93 -15.49
N CYS A 14 35.05 -18.22 -15.71
CA CYS A 14 36.39 -18.81 -15.59
C CYS A 14 36.92 -19.50 -16.86
N ASP A 15 36.06 -19.85 -17.82
CA ASP A 15 36.48 -20.18 -19.20
C ASP A 15 35.41 -19.71 -20.20
N LEU A 16 35.86 -19.23 -21.36
CA LEU A 16 35.03 -18.57 -22.36
C LEU A 16 34.53 -19.50 -23.47
N GLU A 17 35.17 -20.66 -23.68
CA GLU A 17 34.88 -21.57 -24.78
C GLU A 17 33.66 -22.46 -24.48
N ASN A 18 33.48 -22.85 -23.21
CA ASN A 18 32.34 -23.64 -22.73
C ASN A 18 31.18 -22.79 -22.18
N THR A 19 31.23 -21.46 -22.35
CA THR A 19 30.23 -20.53 -21.83
C THR A 19 29.37 -19.96 -22.96
N VAL A 20 28.05 -20.10 -22.84
CA VAL A 20 27.07 -19.50 -23.76
C VAL A 20 26.58 -18.19 -23.18
N PHE A 21 26.72 -17.10 -23.94
CA PHE A 21 26.28 -15.77 -23.52
C PHE A 21 24.82 -15.54 -23.94
N VAL A 22 24.03 -14.90 -23.09
CA VAL A 22 22.61 -14.62 -23.34
C VAL A 22 22.35 -13.14 -23.11
N ALA A 23 22.05 -12.41 -24.19
CA ALA A 23 21.78 -10.98 -24.14
C ALA A 23 20.37 -10.71 -23.59
N VAL A 24 20.28 -10.00 -22.46
CA VAL A 24 19.02 -9.72 -21.75
C VAL A 24 18.70 -8.22 -21.68
N GLY A 25 17.43 -7.86 -21.83
CA GLY A 25 16.94 -6.49 -21.72
C GLY A 25 16.64 -6.05 -20.28
N LYS A 26 16.03 -4.86 -20.12
CA LYS A 26 15.51 -4.40 -18.82
C LYS A 26 14.24 -5.16 -18.37
N ASN A 27 13.54 -5.86 -19.28
CA ASN A 27 12.37 -6.68 -18.95
C ASN A 27 12.75 -8.15 -18.61
N VAL A 28 12.59 -8.52 -17.34
CA VAL A 28 12.88 -9.86 -16.83
C VAL A 28 11.98 -10.95 -17.43
N LYS A 29 10.72 -10.65 -17.81
CA LYS A 29 9.81 -11.64 -18.41
C LYS A 29 10.30 -12.08 -19.79
N GLU A 30 10.54 -11.12 -20.69
CA GLU A 30 11.10 -11.37 -22.02
C GLU A 30 12.48 -12.05 -21.94
N GLY A 31 13.36 -11.57 -21.05
CA GLY A 31 14.69 -12.17 -20.87
C GLY A 31 14.63 -13.62 -20.39
N LYS A 32 13.68 -14.00 -19.52
CA LYS A 32 13.46 -15.40 -19.11
C LYS A 32 13.03 -16.30 -20.27
N SER A 33 12.34 -15.78 -21.27
CA SER A 33 11.94 -16.53 -22.49
C SER A 33 13.19 -16.95 -23.31
N VAL A 34 14.07 -15.99 -23.60
CA VAL A 34 15.36 -16.22 -24.30
C VAL A 34 16.27 -17.15 -23.48
N LEU A 35 16.36 -16.92 -22.18
CA LEU A 35 17.20 -17.69 -21.25
C LEU A 35 16.70 -19.13 -21.07
N SER A 36 15.38 -19.36 -21.06
CA SER A 36 14.77 -20.70 -21.04
C SER A 36 15.04 -21.49 -22.31
N TRP A 37 15.17 -20.82 -23.46
CA TRP A 37 15.58 -21.48 -24.70
C TRP A 37 17.06 -21.87 -24.63
N ALA A 38 17.94 -20.95 -24.21
CA ALA A 38 19.38 -21.22 -24.06
C ALA A 38 19.66 -22.40 -23.11
N LEU A 39 18.97 -22.45 -21.96
CA LEU A 39 19.05 -23.55 -20.99
C LEU A 39 18.68 -24.92 -21.58
N LYS A 40 17.72 -24.97 -22.52
CA LYS A 40 17.28 -26.21 -23.17
C LYS A 40 18.19 -26.61 -24.35
N SER A 41 18.64 -25.63 -25.13
CA SER A 41 19.43 -25.86 -26.35
C SER A 41 20.92 -26.10 -26.10
N PHE A 42 21.44 -25.70 -24.93
CA PHE A 42 22.86 -25.87 -24.56
C PHE A 42 23.02 -26.59 -23.21
N ALA A 43 22.26 -27.68 -23.03
CA ALA A 43 22.36 -28.53 -21.84
C ALA A 43 23.82 -28.93 -21.54
N GLY A 44 24.22 -28.82 -20.27
CA GLY A 44 25.59 -29.12 -19.82
C GLY A 44 26.63 -28.01 -20.03
N ARG A 45 26.33 -26.93 -20.77
CA ARG A 45 27.20 -25.74 -20.86
C ARG A 45 26.89 -24.73 -19.75
N ARG A 46 27.88 -23.90 -19.39
CA ARG A 46 27.64 -22.74 -18.53
C ARG A 46 26.91 -21.65 -19.30
N ILE A 47 26.09 -20.87 -18.59
CA ILE A 47 25.41 -19.71 -19.16
C ILE A 47 25.89 -18.43 -18.48
N CYS A 48 26.15 -17.41 -19.30
CA CYS A 48 26.47 -16.07 -18.83
C CYS A 48 25.41 -15.07 -19.28
N VAL A 49 24.88 -14.29 -18.33
CA VAL A 49 23.96 -13.17 -18.60
C VAL A 49 24.77 -11.99 -19.17
N LEU A 50 24.41 -11.48 -20.34
CA LEU A 50 25.02 -10.30 -20.96
C LEU A 50 24.01 -9.16 -20.94
N HIS A 51 24.35 -8.03 -20.32
CA HIS A 51 23.48 -6.85 -20.31
C HIS A 51 24.25 -5.57 -20.65
N VAL A 52 23.73 -4.77 -21.58
CA VAL A 52 24.24 -3.41 -21.79
C VAL A 52 23.33 -2.42 -21.08
N HIS A 53 23.88 -1.79 -20.04
CA HIS A 53 23.22 -0.75 -19.28
C HIS A 53 23.40 0.60 -20.01
N GLN A 54 22.29 1.17 -20.45
CA GLN A 54 22.21 2.54 -20.93
C GLN A 54 21.92 3.47 -19.74
N PRO A 55 22.86 4.36 -19.33
CA PRO A 55 22.67 5.28 -18.21
C PRO A 55 21.59 6.33 -18.48
N ASN A 56 20.95 6.86 -17.44
CA ASN A 56 19.95 7.92 -17.59
C ASN A 56 20.62 9.31 -17.68
N HIS A 57 20.46 9.98 -18.83
CA HIS A 57 21.08 11.26 -19.16
C HIS A 57 20.33 12.50 -18.62
N LEU A 58 19.78 12.42 -17.40
CA LEU A 58 18.91 13.48 -16.80
C LEU A 58 19.51 14.89 -16.83
N PHE A 59 20.85 15.01 -16.78
CA PHE A 59 21.54 16.30 -16.68
C PHE A 59 22.21 16.79 -17.99
N SER A 60 21.96 16.11 -19.12
CA SER A 60 22.62 16.37 -20.41
C SER A 60 21.96 17.53 -21.21
N SER A 61 21.68 18.65 -20.54
CA SER A 61 21.20 19.87 -21.20
C SER A 61 22.37 20.75 -21.65
N LYS A 62 22.44 21.04 -22.96
CA LYS A 62 23.44 21.92 -23.59
C LYS A 62 23.00 23.39 -23.62
N ASP A 63 22.39 23.88 -22.55
CA ASP A 63 21.95 25.28 -22.46
C ASP A 63 22.26 25.92 -21.10
N GLY A 64 22.45 27.25 -21.12
CA GLY A 64 22.41 28.12 -19.95
C GLY A 64 23.63 28.07 -19.01
N LYS A 65 24.32 29.21 -18.87
CA LYS A 65 25.30 29.43 -17.79
C LYS A 65 24.63 29.23 -16.41
N LEU A 66 25.13 28.29 -15.61
CA LEU A 66 24.80 28.16 -14.18
C LEU A 66 26.06 27.84 -13.36
N SER A 67 26.25 28.55 -12.26
CA SER A 67 27.36 28.40 -11.30
C SER A 67 27.18 27.19 -10.38
N GLY A 68 26.94 26.01 -10.97
CA GLY A 68 26.55 24.79 -10.25
C GLY A 68 27.33 23.54 -10.68
N ALA A 69 28.55 23.68 -11.20
CA ALA A 69 29.33 22.54 -11.72
C ALA A 69 29.55 21.43 -10.69
N LYS A 70 29.87 21.80 -9.44
CA LYS A 70 30.03 20.86 -8.32
C LYS A 70 28.69 20.20 -7.95
N LEU A 71 27.60 20.98 -7.91
CA LEU A 71 26.25 20.48 -7.63
C LEU A 71 25.80 19.43 -8.65
N LYS A 72 25.88 19.76 -9.95
CA LYS A 72 25.60 18.81 -11.05
C LYS A 72 26.45 17.54 -10.93
N GLN A 73 27.72 17.65 -10.54
CA GLN A 73 28.60 16.48 -10.35
C GLN A 73 28.15 15.58 -9.19
N HIS A 74 27.70 16.13 -8.06
CA HIS A 74 27.17 15.34 -6.94
C HIS A 74 25.81 14.69 -7.27
N MET A 75 24.90 15.42 -7.92
CA MET A 75 23.62 14.87 -8.37
C MET A 75 23.81 13.73 -9.40
N VAL A 76 24.70 13.93 -10.39
CA VAL A 76 25.06 12.90 -11.37
C VAL A 76 25.61 11.64 -10.68
N LYS A 77 26.52 11.78 -9.70
CA LYS A 77 27.04 10.64 -8.93
C LYS A 77 25.95 9.88 -8.17
N ALA A 78 25.04 10.59 -7.51
CA ALA A 78 23.92 9.97 -6.79
C ALA A 78 23.02 9.16 -7.75
N CYS A 79 22.66 9.73 -8.91
CA CYS A 79 21.88 9.04 -9.94
C CYS A 79 22.64 7.84 -10.57
N GLN A 80 23.96 7.94 -10.75
CA GLN A 80 24.79 6.86 -11.28
C GLN A 80 24.84 5.65 -10.34
N GLU A 81 25.01 5.85 -9.02
CA GLU A 81 24.96 4.73 -8.07
C GLU A 81 23.55 4.15 -7.92
N LEU A 82 22.50 4.98 -8.05
CA LEU A 82 21.11 4.55 -8.17
C LEU A 82 20.90 3.55 -9.33
N ASP A 83 21.39 3.90 -10.51
CA ASP A 83 21.27 3.07 -11.71
C ASP A 83 22.17 1.81 -11.65
N ARG A 84 23.32 1.89 -10.95
CA ARG A 84 24.17 0.73 -10.63
C ARG A 84 23.50 -0.24 -9.68
N LEU A 85 22.84 0.22 -8.62
CA LEU A 85 22.09 -0.64 -7.70
C LEU A 85 20.92 -1.34 -8.42
N ARG A 86 20.18 -0.60 -9.27
CA ARG A 86 19.14 -1.15 -10.15
C ARG A 86 19.70 -2.23 -11.10
N LEU A 87 20.87 -2.00 -11.69
CA LEU A 87 21.55 -2.95 -12.58
C LEU A 87 21.96 -4.25 -11.85
N HIS A 88 22.54 -4.16 -10.66
CA HIS A 88 22.91 -5.35 -9.88
C HIS A 88 21.67 -6.14 -9.44
N LYS A 89 20.59 -5.46 -9.01
CA LYS A 89 19.29 -6.09 -8.70
C LYS A 89 18.68 -6.80 -9.91
N LEU A 90 18.82 -6.26 -11.12
CA LEU A 90 18.37 -6.87 -12.37
C LEU A 90 19.19 -8.13 -12.72
N LEU A 91 20.52 -8.03 -12.72
CA LEU A 91 21.41 -9.14 -13.07
C LEU A 91 21.27 -10.32 -12.10
N ASN A 92 21.16 -10.03 -10.80
CA ASN A 92 21.00 -11.07 -9.77
C ASN A 92 19.66 -11.84 -9.91
N GLN A 93 18.60 -11.21 -10.43
CA GLN A 93 17.34 -11.92 -10.74
C GLN A 93 17.47 -12.90 -11.91
N TYR A 94 18.30 -12.61 -12.91
CA TYR A 94 18.61 -13.56 -13.98
C TYR A 94 19.52 -14.68 -13.48
N LEU A 95 20.53 -14.39 -12.65
CA LEU A 95 21.38 -15.42 -12.04
C LEU A 95 20.58 -16.40 -11.18
N LEU A 96 19.62 -15.90 -10.38
CA LEU A 96 18.71 -16.74 -9.59
C LEU A 96 17.86 -17.67 -10.45
N PHE A 97 17.49 -17.26 -11.66
CA PHE A 97 16.77 -18.12 -12.61
C PHE A 97 17.66 -19.21 -13.23
N ILE A 98 18.96 -18.94 -13.42
CA ILE A 98 19.93 -19.95 -13.89
C ILE A 98 20.23 -20.96 -12.79
N SER A 99 20.39 -20.53 -11.53
CA SER A 99 20.62 -21.45 -10.41
C SER A 99 19.39 -22.30 -10.07
N GLN A 100 18.17 -21.78 -10.28
CA GLN A 100 16.93 -22.58 -10.25
C GLN A 100 16.88 -23.69 -11.30
N ALA A 101 17.64 -23.56 -12.40
CA ALA A 101 17.81 -24.61 -13.41
C ALA A 101 19.02 -25.54 -13.12
N GLY A 102 19.65 -25.42 -11.95
CA GLY A 102 20.79 -26.25 -11.53
C GLY A 102 22.13 -25.90 -12.15
N ILE A 103 22.25 -24.76 -12.84
CA ILE A 103 23.48 -24.33 -13.53
C ILE A 103 24.15 -23.18 -12.78
N GLN A 104 25.50 -23.20 -12.74
CA GLN A 104 26.28 -22.06 -12.24
C GLN A 104 26.33 -20.96 -13.31
N GLY A 105 25.63 -19.84 -13.06
CA GLY A 105 25.56 -18.70 -13.97
C GLY A 105 26.63 -17.63 -13.69
N GLY A 106 27.15 -17.02 -14.75
CA GLY A 106 27.98 -15.81 -14.70
C GLY A 106 27.23 -14.57 -15.22
N LYS A 107 27.80 -13.37 -15.06
CA LYS A 107 27.27 -12.11 -15.63
C LYS A 107 28.38 -11.25 -16.26
N VAL A 108 28.06 -10.60 -17.37
CA VAL A 108 28.82 -9.53 -18.03
C VAL A 108 27.93 -8.30 -18.19
N TRP A 109 28.49 -7.11 -17.94
CA TRP A 109 27.81 -5.88 -18.28
C TRP A 109 28.74 -4.75 -18.73
N LEU A 110 28.14 -3.79 -19.43
CA LEU A 110 28.79 -2.57 -19.91
C LEU A 110 27.87 -1.37 -19.70
N GLU A 111 28.43 -0.25 -19.25
CA GLU A 111 27.77 1.05 -19.12
C GLU A 111 28.06 1.87 -20.39
N ILE A 112 27.10 1.98 -21.33
CA ILE A 112 27.27 2.73 -22.60
C ILE A 112 25.93 3.18 -23.21
N ASP A 113 25.93 4.37 -23.83
CA ASP A 113 24.74 5.05 -24.38
C ASP A 113 24.01 4.31 -25.50
N ASN A 114 24.69 3.43 -26.22
CA ASN A 114 24.12 2.69 -27.34
C ASN A 114 24.22 1.17 -27.10
N VAL A 115 23.05 0.56 -26.85
CA VAL A 115 22.93 -0.86 -26.47
C VAL A 115 23.49 -1.79 -27.54
N GLU A 116 23.11 -1.60 -28.81
CA GLU A 116 23.54 -2.48 -29.89
C GLU A 116 25.04 -2.41 -30.19
N LYS A 117 25.68 -1.22 -30.11
CA LYS A 117 27.15 -1.09 -30.15
C LYS A 117 27.82 -1.70 -28.93
N GLY A 118 27.24 -1.55 -27.74
CA GLY A 118 27.75 -2.18 -26.52
C GLY A 118 27.77 -3.70 -26.61
N ILE A 119 26.78 -4.31 -27.27
CA ILE A 119 26.78 -5.76 -27.54
C ILE A 119 27.94 -6.15 -28.47
N ILE A 120 28.23 -5.38 -29.53
CA ILE A 120 29.40 -5.62 -30.40
C ILE A 120 30.69 -5.55 -29.58
N HIS A 121 30.85 -4.49 -28.79
CA HIS A 121 32.05 -4.26 -28.00
C HIS A 121 32.32 -5.42 -27.01
N ILE A 122 31.28 -5.91 -26.32
CA ILE A 122 31.40 -7.08 -25.44
C ILE A 122 31.80 -8.34 -26.22
N ILE A 123 31.25 -8.56 -27.42
CA ILE A 123 31.60 -9.72 -28.27
C ILE A 123 33.07 -9.70 -28.68
N GLU A 124 33.59 -8.53 -29.03
CA GLU A 124 34.98 -8.35 -29.46
C GLU A 124 35.97 -8.42 -28.28
N GLU A 125 35.73 -7.65 -27.22
CA GLU A 125 36.62 -7.55 -26.05
C GLU A 125 36.72 -8.89 -25.29
N ARG A 126 35.60 -9.62 -25.15
CA ARG A 126 35.54 -10.95 -24.51
C ARG A 126 35.63 -12.11 -25.49
N LYS A 127 35.87 -11.86 -26.78
CA LYS A 127 36.00 -12.87 -27.87
C LYS A 127 34.89 -13.93 -27.86
N ILE A 128 33.63 -13.48 -27.76
CA ILE A 128 32.47 -14.37 -27.59
C ILE A 128 32.28 -15.25 -28.83
N GLN A 129 32.35 -16.57 -28.62
CA GLN A 129 32.07 -17.59 -29.64
C GLN A 129 30.57 -17.88 -29.77
N TRP A 130 29.82 -17.86 -28.66
CA TRP A 130 28.44 -18.34 -28.57
C TRP A 130 27.50 -17.29 -27.94
N LEU A 131 26.53 -16.78 -28.69
CA LEU A 131 25.57 -15.78 -28.23
C LEU A 131 24.11 -16.15 -28.55
N VAL A 132 23.21 -15.99 -27.58
CA VAL A 132 21.75 -16.08 -27.76
C VAL A 132 21.12 -14.72 -27.46
N MET A 133 20.20 -14.26 -28.30
CA MET A 133 19.51 -12.98 -28.10
C MET A 133 18.08 -12.93 -28.68
N GLY A 134 17.28 -11.96 -28.25
CA GLY A 134 15.90 -11.77 -28.73
C GLY A 134 15.81 -11.26 -30.17
N ALA A 135 15.06 -11.95 -31.03
CA ALA A 135 14.80 -11.59 -32.43
C ALA A 135 13.76 -10.46 -32.59
N ALA A 136 12.84 -10.34 -31.61
CA ALA A 136 11.76 -9.37 -31.53
C ALA A 136 11.32 -9.23 -30.05
N ALA A 137 10.52 -8.21 -29.73
CA ALA A 137 9.76 -8.19 -28.47
C ALA A 137 8.56 -9.15 -28.57
N GLU A 138 8.19 -9.80 -27.47
CA GLU A 138 7.18 -10.89 -27.50
C GLU A 138 5.77 -10.42 -27.90
N THR A 139 5.46 -9.13 -27.70
CA THR A 139 4.23 -8.47 -28.18
C THR A 139 4.06 -8.45 -29.70
N HIS A 140 5.13 -8.70 -30.46
CA HIS A 140 5.13 -8.74 -31.93
C HIS A 140 5.34 -10.15 -32.50
N TYR A 141 5.20 -11.20 -31.68
CA TYR A 141 5.27 -12.59 -32.11
C TYR A 141 4.05 -12.97 -32.97
N SER A 142 4.31 -13.62 -34.10
CA SER A 142 3.33 -14.38 -34.87
C SER A 142 3.96 -15.71 -35.31
N LYS A 143 3.14 -16.73 -35.57
CA LYS A 143 3.59 -18.08 -36.01
C LYS A 143 4.23 -18.11 -37.42
N GLN A 144 4.57 -16.95 -37.98
CA GLN A 144 5.17 -16.76 -39.31
C GLN A 144 6.39 -15.81 -39.27
N LEU A 145 7.07 -15.64 -38.12
CA LEU A 145 8.37 -14.97 -38.11
C LEU A 145 9.45 -15.86 -38.75
N SER A 146 9.81 -15.55 -39.99
CA SER A 146 11.02 -16.03 -40.68
C SER A 146 12.18 -15.02 -40.67
N GLU A 147 11.95 -13.80 -40.15
CA GLU A 147 12.90 -12.69 -40.19
C GLU A 147 13.06 -12.00 -38.83
N LEU A 148 14.25 -11.43 -38.61
CA LEU A 148 14.53 -10.54 -37.47
C LEU A 148 13.68 -9.28 -37.56
N LYS A 149 12.99 -8.89 -36.47
CA LYS A 149 12.21 -7.63 -36.41
C LYS A 149 12.83 -6.58 -35.48
N SER A 150 13.56 -6.99 -34.46
CA SER A 150 14.31 -6.07 -33.58
C SER A 150 15.42 -5.37 -34.36
N SER A 151 15.46 -4.03 -34.31
CA SER A 151 16.54 -3.23 -34.90
C SER A 151 17.91 -3.59 -34.30
N LYS A 152 17.95 -3.84 -32.99
CA LYS A 152 19.14 -4.32 -32.27
C LYS A 152 19.59 -5.70 -32.78
N ALA A 153 18.65 -6.61 -33.03
CA ALA A 153 18.97 -7.91 -33.60
C ALA A 153 19.53 -7.81 -35.04
N LYS A 154 18.94 -6.98 -35.90
CA LYS A 154 19.47 -6.71 -37.25
C LYS A 154 20.89 -6.13 -37.18
N PHE A 155 21.11 -5.12 -36.34
CA PHE A 155 22.42 -4.48 -36.17
C PHE A 155 23.48 -5.48 -35.68
N VAL A 156 23.19 -6.25 -34.62
CA VAL A 156 24.13 -7.24 -34.07
C VAL A 156 24.41 -8.38 -35.06
N CYS A 157 23.41 -8.86 -35.79
CA CYS A 157 23.59 -9.86 -36.84
C CYS A 157 24.57 -9.39 -37.93
N GLN A 158 24.47 -8.10 -38.33
CA GLN A 158 25.31 -7.50 -39.37
C GLN A 158 26.73 -7.15 -38.89
N HIS A 159 26.89 -6.64 -37.66
CA HIS A 159 28.13 -5.99 -37.22
C HIS A 159 28.98 -6.81 -36.23
N ALA A 160 28.45 -7.84 -35.58
CA ALA A 160 29.25 -8.64 -34.64
C ALA A 160 30.35 -9.41 -35.36
N HIS A 161 31.55 -9.49 -34.77
CA HIS A 161 32.70 -10.13 -35.40
C HIS A 161 32.44 -11.61 -35.80
N MET A 162 33.10 -12.07 -36.87
CA MET A 162 32.72 -13.29 -37.61
C MET A 162 32.88 -14.59 -36.80
N HIS A 163 33.74 -14.61 -35.77
CA HIS A 163 33.88 -15.77 -34.87
C HIS A 163 32.66 -16.01 -33.95
N CYS A 164 31.70 -15.08 -33.91
CA CYS A 164 30.55 -15.17 -33.01
C CYS A 164 29.36 -15.84 -33.72
N HIS A 165 29.03 -17.06 -33.32
CA HIS A 165 27.80 -17.76 -33.69
C HIS A 165 26.64 -17.20 -32.86
N ILE A 166 25.56 -16.77 -33.53
CA ILE A 166 24.46 -16.05 -32.88
C ILE A 166 23.11 -16.71 -33.18
N TRP A 167 22.38 -17.07 -32.13
CA TRP A 167 21.01 -17.58 -32.21
C TRP A 167 20.00 -16.50 -31.79
N PHE A 168 19.03 -16.25 -32.65
CA PHE A 168 18.00 -15.24 -32.46
C PHE A 168 16.66 -15.91 -32.16
N THR A 169 16.08 -15.66 -30.98
CA THR A 169 14.91 -16.38 -30.49
C THR A 169 13.73 -15.45 -30.18
N CYS A 170 12.51 -15.98 -30.18
CA CYS A 170 11.31 -15.27 -29.74
C CYS A 170 10.30 -16.26 -29.17
N SER A 171 9.73 -15.96 -28.00
CA SER A 171 8.68 -16.77 -27.36
C SER A 171 8.99 -18.27 -27.26
N GLY A 172 10.26 -18.61 -26.98
CA GLY A 172 10.73 -19.99 -26.87
C GLY A 172 11.06 -20.70 -28.19
N TYR A 173 11.02 -20.03 -29.34
CA TYR A 173 11.36 -20.58 -30.66
C TYR A 173 12.63 -19.93 -31.25
N LEU A 174 13.38 -20.70 -32.03
CA LEU A 174 14.49 -20.20 -32.84
C LEU A 174 13.94 -19.57 -34.13
N ILE A 175 14.33 -18.33 -34.41
CA ILE A 175 13.86 -17.54 -35.57
C ILE A 175 14.94 -17.44 -36.65
N HIS A 176 16.20 -17.27 -36.26
CA HIS A 176 17.33 -17.13 -37.18
C HIS A 176 18.64 -17.53 -36.49
N THR A 177 19.60 -18.03 -37.26
CA THR A 177 20.95 -18.36 -36.77
C THR A 177 21.99 -17.77 -37.71
N ARG A 178 23.01 -17.13 -37.15
CA ARG A 178 24.21 -16.68 -37.86
C ARG A 178 25.37 -17.60 -37.51
N SER A 179 25.98 -18.24 -38.50
CA SER A 179 27.08 -19.19 -38.34
C SER A 179 28.21 -18.92 -39.34
N MET A 180 29.44 -19.30 -38.96
CA MET A 180 30.49 -19.57 -39.94
C MET A 180 30.19 -20.85 -40.75
N ASP A 181 30.98 -21.07 -41.80
CA ASP A 181 30.90 -22.19 -42.74
C ASP A 181 30.65 -23.57 -42.12
N ASN A 182 30.00 -24.44 -42.91
CA ASN A 182 29.52 -25.78 -42.52
C ASN A 182 30.60 -26.76 -42.02
N ALA A 183 31.88 -26.40 -42.05
CA ALA A 183 33.00 -27.25 -41.67
C ALA A 183 33.15 -27.51 -40.15
N LEU A 184 32.47 -26.75 -39.28
CA LEU A 184 32.49 -26.96 -37.82
C LEU A 184 31.24 -27.67 -37.28
N LEU A 185 30.09 -27.54 -37.94
CA LEU A 185 28.84 -28.22 -37.57
C LEU A 185 28.99 -29.75 -37.57
N SER A 186 29.60 -30.28 -38.64
CA SER A 186 29.93 -31.70 -38.80
C SER A 186 30.93 -32.26 -37.77
N ARG A 187 31.56 -31.40 -36.98
CA ARG A 187 32.46 -31.77 -35.86
C ARG A 187 31.78 -31.68 -34.48
N MET A 188 30.58 -31.11 -34.40
CA MET A 188 29.75 -31.13 -33.19
C MET A 188 28.75 -32.28 -33.20
N GLU A 189 28.20 -32.64 -34.37
CA GLU A 189 27.29 -33.79 -34.51
C GLU A 189 27.94 -35.14 -34.13
N SER A 190 29.27 -35.23 -34.20
CA SER A 190 30.05 -36.43 -33.84
C SER A 190 30.29 -36.64 -32.33
N LEU A 191 29.75 -35.79 -31.46
CA LEU A 191 30.00 -35.84 -29.99
C LEU A 191 28.72 -35.94 -29.14
N SER A 192 27.56 -36.23 -29.74
CA SER A 192 26.29 -36.38 -29.01
C SER A 192 25.46 -37.59 -29.48
N SER A 193 25.75 -38.75 -28.91
CA SER A 193 24.79 -39.84 -28.67
C SER A 193 24.76 -40.07 -27.14
N PRO A 194 23.60 -40.46 -26.54
CA PRO A 194 22.98 -41.74 -26.83
C PRO A 194 21.44 -41.74 -27.03
N GLU A 195 21.01 -42.75 -27.79
CA GLU A 195 19.84 -43.63 -27.63
C GLU A 195 18.43 -43.09 -27.24
N ASP A 196 17.50 -43.36 -28.16
CA ASP A 196 16.14 -43.89 -27.95
C ASP A 196 15.09 -43.10 -27.14
N LYS A 197 14.21 -42.39 -27.86
CA LYS A 197 12.83 -42.87 -28.08
C LYS A 197 12.14 -42.23 -29.29
N GLY A 198 11.27 -43.01 -29.93
CA GLY A 198 10.74 -42.71 -31.26
C GLY A 198 9.75 -41.54 -31.35
N GLY A 199 10.02 -40.60 -32.25
CA GLY A 199 9.06 -39.57 -32.69
C GLY A 199 8.32 -39.98 -33.97
N ILE A 200 7.00 -40.10 -33.91
CA ILE A 200 6.16 -40.41 -35.08
C ILE A 200 6.11 -39.20 -36.02
N LYS A 201 6.30 -39.45 -37.33
CA LYS A 201 6.16 -38.42 -38.38
C LYS A 201 4.70 -37.99 -38.54
N ILE A 202 4.35 -36.78 -38.14
CA ILE A 202 3.14 -36.11 -38.65
C ILE A 202 3.45 -35.59 -40.06
N ARG A 203 2.85 -36.23 -41.07
CA ARG A 203 2.90 -35.78 -42.47
C ARG A 203 1.51 -35.31 -42.86
N ASN A 204 1.35 -34.01 -43.12
CA ASN A 204 0.07 -33.47 -43.59
C ASN A 204 -0.31 -34.10 -44.93
N HIS A 205 -1.52 -34.65 -45.00
CA HIS A 205 -2.26 -34.84 -46.24
C HIS A 205 -3.73 -34.49 -45.97
N VAL A 206 -4.36 -33.85 -46.96
CA VAL A 206 -5.77 -33.47 -46.95
C VAL A 206 -6.47 -34.28 -48.04
N ASN A 207 -7.54 -34.98 -47.68
CA ASN A 207 -8.84 -34.93 -48.37
C ASN A 207 -9.90 -35.80 -47.65
N ASP A 208 -11.17 -35.43 -47.90
CA ASP A 208 -12.41 -36.22 -47.95
C ASP A 208 -12.65 -37.45 -47.06
N GLY A 209 -13.86 -37.55 -46.51
CA GLY A 209 -14.42 -38.78 -45.94
C GLY A 209 -15.68 -38.53 -45.11
N TYR A 210 -16.83 -38.99 -45.61
CA TYR A 210 -18.15 -38.85 -44.99
C TYR A 210 -18.45 -39.92 -43.90
N GLU A 211 -19.55 -39.66 -43.18
CA GLU A 211 -20.48 -40.61 -42.53
C GLU A 211 -20.28 -41.08 -41.07
N ASP A 212 -21.44 -41.24 -40.42
CA ASP A 212 -21.66 -41.66 -39.03
C ASP A 212 -21.61 -43.19 -38.85
N LEU A 213 -21.48 -43.66 -37.60
CA LEU A 213 -22.56 -44.40 -36.92
C LEU A 213 -22.23 -44.73 -35.45
N ASN A 214 -23.28 -44.82 -34.62
CA ASN A 214 -23.25 -45.22 -33.20
C ASN A 214 -23.40 -46.74 -33.01
N ILE A 215 -23.37 -47.21 -31.74
CA ILE A 215 -23.61 -48.56 -31.14
C ILE A 215 -22.35 -49.00 -30.35
N LEU A 216 -22.34 -49.34 -29.05
CA LEU A 216 -23.30 -49.44 -27.91
C LEU A 216 -22.46 -49.43 -26.58
N GLU A 217 -22.90 -49.47 -25.31
CA GLU A 217 -24.21 -49.57 -24.60
C GLU A 217 -24.09 -48.93 -23.17
N ASP A 218 -25.16 -48.97 -22.37
CA ASP A 218 -25.23 -48.73 -20.90
C ASP A 218 -25.09 -50.10 -20.15
N PRO A 219 -25.33 -50.34 -18.82
CA PRO A 219 -25.82 -49.43 -17.77
C PRO A 219 -25.16 -49.50 -16.37
N SER A 220 -25.33 -48.43 -15.58
CA SER A 220 -25.99 -48.51 -14.24
C SER A 220 -26.15 -47.14 -13.53
N LYS A 221 -27.17 -47.06 -12.67
CA LYS A 221 -27.69 -45.90 -11.89
C LYS A 221 -28.21 -46.45 -10.53
N PRO A 222 -28.70 -45.67 -9.51
CA PRO A 222 -29.36 -44.35 -9.58
C PRO A 222 -29.05 -43.33 -8.44
N GLY A 223 -29.74 -42.19 -8.43
CA GLY A 223 -29.55 -41.13 -7.40
C GLY A 223 -30.51 -39.92 -7.45
N SER A 224 -31.82 -40.15 -7.58
CA SER A 224 -32.97 -39.25 -7.31
C SER A 224 -32.83 -37.70 -7.29
N LYS A 225 -33.62 -37.01 -8.14
CA LYS A 225 -34.88 -36.34 -7.72
C LYS A 225 -35.74 -35.87 -8.90
N VAL A 226 -37.01 -35.55 -8.64
CA VAL A 226 -38.09 -35.30 -9.61
C VAL A 226 -38.70 -33.91 -9.39
N VAL A 227 -39.10 -33.21 -10.46
CA VAL A 227 -40.17 -32.18 -10.44
C VAL A 227 -41.04 -32.28 -11.71
N LYS A 228 -42.35 -32.39 -11.50
CA LYS A 228 -43.53 -32.18 -12.38
C LYS A 228 -43.51 -32.61 -13.87
N VAL A 229 -44.58 -33.34 -14.22
CA VAL A 229 -45.29 -33.30 -15.51
C VAL A 229 -46.70 -32.76 -15.25
N GLU A 230 -47.28 -31.99 -16.17
CA GLU A 230 -48.70 -31.61 -16.16
C GLU A 230 -49.47 -32.25 -17.34
N ILE A 231 -50.79 -32.35 -17.21
CA ILE A 231 -51.57 -33.51 -17.69
C ILE A 231 -52.31 -33.27 -19.01
N LYS A 232 -52.41 -34.31 -19.85
CA LYS A 232 -53.24 -34.34 -21.08
C LYS A 232 -54.73 -34.24 -20.78
N GLY A 233 -55.46 -33.54 -21.65
CA GLY A 233 -56.89 -33.78 -21.89
C GLY A 233 -57.11 -34.21 -23.34
N ASP A 234 -57.47 -35.48 -23.58
CA ASP A 234 -57.84 -35.98 -24.91
C ASP A 234 -59.39 -35.96 -25.05
N TYR A 235 -59.90 -35.30 -26.09
CA TYR A 235 -61.31 -35.37 -26.51
C TYR A 235 -61.41 -36.15 -27.83
N SER A 236 -62.28 -37.16 -27.86
CA SER A 236 -62.51 -37.99 -29.06
C SER A 236 -63.41 -37.28 -30.08
N ARG A 237 -63.10 -37.50 -31.36
CA ARG A 237 -64.06 -37.35 -32.49
C ARG A 237 -64.23 -38.70 -33.18
N LEU A 238 -65.39 -38.87 -33.81
CA LEU A 238 -65.91 -40.15 -34.27
C LEU A 238 -66.57 -39.98 -35.65
N HIS A 239 -66.71 -41.10 -36.38
CA HIS A 239 -67.44 -41.31 -37.65
C HIS A 239 -66.71 -41.16 -38.99
N SER A 240 -67.08 -42.11 -39.87
CA SER A 240 -67.16 -42.04 -41.35
C SER A 240 -65.94 -42.49 -42.17
N ARG A 241 -66.05 -43.34 -43.20
CA ARG A 241 -67.06 -44.40 -43.55
C ARG A 241 -66.46 -45.34 -44.62
N ASN A 242 -66.92 -46.59 -44.62
CA ASN A 242 -66.73 -47.68 -45.61
C ASN A 242 -65.85 -47.46 -46.86
N LYS A 243 -64.92 -48.40 -47.03
CA LYS A 243 -64.75 -49.27 -48.22
C LYS A 243 -65.55 -48.89 -49.49
N HIS A 244 -64.82 -48.70 -50.58
CA HIS A 244 -65.19 -49.24 -51.88
C HIS A 244 -64.01 -50.03 -52.47
N ASP A 245 -64.28 -50.84 -53.48
CA ASP A 245 -63.45 -51.93 -53.99
C ASP A 245 -63.41 -51.87 -55.54
N VAL A 246 -62.71 -52.81 -56.18
CA VAL A 246 -62.69 -53.13 -57.63
C VAL A 246 -61.89 -52.21 -58.56
N HIS A 247 -60.77 -52.75 -59.09
CA HIS A 247 -60.39 -52.90 -60.52
C HIS A 247 -58.85 -53.03 -60.66
N LEU A 248 -58.25 -53.77 -61.61
CA LEU A 248 -58.62 -54.97 -62.38
C LEU A 248 -57.33 -55.53 -63.05
N HIS A 249 -57.47 -56.62 -63.82
CA HIS A 249 -56.59 -57.18 -64.88
C HIS A 249 -55.65 -58.35 -64.49
N HIS A 250 -55.28 -59.25 -65.42
CA HIS A 250 -56.06 -60.02 -66.42
C HIS A 250 -55.13 -61.03 -67.11
N ALA A 251 -55.41 -62.34 -66.96
CA ALA A 251 -54.89 -63.47 -67.76
C ALA A 251 -55.71 -64.71 -67.31
N THR A 252 -56.44 -65.50 -68.10
CA THR A 252 -56.48 -65.76 -69.56
C THR A 252 -55.18 -66.42 -70.06
N SER A 253 -55.17 -67.65 -70.61
CA SER A 253 -56.24 -68.38 -71.31
C SER A 253 -56.29 -69.91 -71.10
N GLN A 254 -57.47 -70.48 -71.35
CA GLN A 254 -57.76 -71.84 -71.82
C GLN A 254 -57.20 -72.10 -73.25
N PRO A 255 -57.46 -73.26 -73.91
CA PRO A 255 -57.57 -74.66 -73.46
C PRO A 255 -56.71 -75.60 -74.36
N LEU A 256 -56.86 -76.93 -74.22
CA LEU A 256 -56.92 -77.82 -75.39
C LEU A 256 -57.67 -79.13 -75.08
N LEU A 257 -58.32 -79.68 -76.10
CA LEU A 257 -58.92 -81.02 -76.12
C LEU A 257 -57.97 -81.96 -76.90
N GLU A 258 -57.98 -83.24 -76.57
CA GLU A 258 -57.62 -84.28 -77.54
C GLU A 258 -58.46 -85.54 -77.27
N GLU A 259 -58.90 -86.23 -78.34
CA GLU A 259 -59.80 -87.38 -78.24
C GLU A 259 -59.04 -88.72 -78.23
N GLY A 260 -59.56 -89.69 -77.48
CA GLY A 260 -59.19 -91.10 -77.55
C GLY A 260 -60.30 -92.00 -76.99
N SER A 261 -60.58 -93.13 -77.66
CA SER A 261 -61.57 -94.14 -77.23
C SER A 261 -61.10 -94.90 -75.95
N PHE A 262 -61.91 -95.62 -75.14
CA PHE A 262 -62.94 -96.63 -75.45
C PHE A 262 -64.00 -96.88 -74.29
N HIS A 263 -65.32 -96.63 -74.51
CA HIS A 263 -66.56 -97.32 -73.98
C HIS A 263 -67.18 -97.27 -72.49
N ARG A 264 -68.38 -96.59 -72.30
CA ARG A 264 -69.60 -96.89 -71.41
C ARG A 264 -69.60 -96.42 -69.89
N LYS A 265 -70.65 -96.22 -69.01
CA LYS A 265 -72.19 -96.14 -68.92
C LYS A 265 -72.70 -95.44 -67.56
N ALA A 266 -74.02 -95.24 -67.23
CA ALA A 266 -74.56 -94.46 -66.03
C ALA A 266 -76.02 -94.80 -65.44
N SER A 267 -76.53 -94.14 -64.34
CA SER A 267 -77.88 -94.32 -63.62
C SER A 267 -78.38 -93.18 -62.63
N SER A 268 -79.60 -93.22 -61.97
CA SER A 268 -80.26 -92.20 -61.04
C SER A 268 -81.54 -92.66 -60.20
N VAL A 269 -82.08 -91.98 -59.13
CA VAL A 269 -83.22 -92.54 -58.26
C VAL A 269 -84.24 -91.70 -57.35
N GLU A 270 -84.06 -90.44 -56.91
CA GLU A 270 -84.14 -90.04 -55.45
C GLU A 270 -85.42 -89.56 -54.63
N ARG A 271 -86.64 -89.28 -55.13
CA ARG A 271 -87.44 -88.06 -54.72
C ARG A 271 -88.27 -87.83 -53.37
N SER A 272 -88.94 -88.77 -52.68
CA SER A 272 -90.22 -88.53 -51.89
C SER A 272 -90.26 -87.78 -50.52
N ARG A 273 -89.16 -87.30 -49.92
CA ARG A 273 -89.07 -87.06 -48.45
C ARG A 273 -89.55 -85.70 -47.86
N LEU A 274 -90.25 -84.85 -48.62
CA LEU A 274 -90.28 -83.41 -48.31
C LEU A 274 -91.39 -82.91 -47.35
N GLU A 275 -92.64 -83.38 -47.49
CA GLU A 275 -93.80 -82.68 -46.89
C GLU A 275 -93.98 -82.88 -45.38
N HIS A 276 -93.68 -84.07 -44.84
CA HIS A 276 -93.91 -84.38 -43.42
C HIS A 276 -93.12 -83.45 -42.48
N ALA A 277 -91.99 -82.91 -42.94
CA ALA A 277 -91.17 -81.95 -42.20
C ALA A 277 -91.88 -80.60 -41.93
N MET A 278 -92.98 -80.29 -42.64
CA MET A 278 -93.63 -78.98 -42.55
C MET A 278 -94.54 -78.80 -41.33
N MET A 279 -95.23 -79.85 -40.86
CA MET A 279 -96.16 -79.70 -39.71
C MET A 279 -95.42 -79.72 -38.36
N ASP A 280 -94.41 -80.59 -38.23
CA ASP A 280 -93.56 -80.64 -37.03
C ASP A 280 -92.79 -79.33 -36.82
N ALA A 281 -92.52 -78.58 -37.89
CA ALA A 281 -91.96 -77.23 -37.81
C ALA A 281 -92.89 -76.25 -37.08
N GLU A 282 -94.21 -76.33 -37.24
CA GLU A 282 -95.16 -75.34 -36.66
C GLU A 282 -95.30 -75.52 -35.13
N ASN A 283 -95.51 -76.75 -34.66
CA ASN A 283 -95.53 -77.06 -33.22
C ASN A 283 -94.14 -76.91 -32.56
N SER A 284 -93.06 -76.84 -33.35
CA SER A 284 -91.73 -76.46 -32.88
C SER A 284 -91.59 -74.94 -32.74
N LYS A 285 -92.17 -74.13 -33.66
CA LYS A 285 -92.19 -72.65 -33.53
C LYS A 285 -92.90 -72.18 -32.27
N GLN A 286 -94.08 -72.72 -31.93
CA GLN A 286 -94.83 -72.24 -30.75
C GLN A 286 -94.07 -72.51 -29.44
N ARG A 287 -93.47 -73.70 -29.28
CA ARG A 287 -92.63 -74.00 -28.11
C ARG A 287 -91.36 -73.16 -28.10
N ALA A 288 -90.72 -72.96 -29.24
CA ALA A 288 -89.59 -72.04 -29.36
C ALA A 288 -89.99 -70.60 -28.96
N PHE A 289 -91.19 -70.13 -29.32
CA PHE A 289 -91.68 -68.81 -28.93
C PHE A 289 -91.87 -68.68 -27.41
N GLU A 290 -92.51 -69.64 -26.75
CA GLU A 290 -92.67 -69.61 -25.29
C GLU A 290 -91.34 -69.74 -24.53
N GLU A 291 -90.41 -70.54 -25.05
CA GLU A 291 -89.05 -70.65 -24.51
C GLU A 291 -88.24 -69.37 -24.76
N SER A 292 -88.43 -68.70 -25.90
CA SER A 292 -87.88 -67.37 -26.19
C SER A 292 -88.44 -66.29 -25.25
N VAL A 293 -89.74 -66.30 -24.91
CA VAL A 293 -90.31 -65.35 -23.93
C VAL A 293 -89.73 -65.59 -22.54
N LYS A 294 -89.48 -66.85 -22.15
CA LYS A 294 -88.80 -67.18 -20.88
C LYS A 294 -87.33 -66.75 -20.87
N ARG A 295 -86.59 -66.99 -21.97
CA ARG A 295 -85.22 -66.47 -22.15
C ARG A 295 -85.20 -64.95 -22.06
N TRP A 296 -86.08 -64.27 -22.78
CA TRP A 296 -86.14 -62.81 -22.84
C TRP A 296 -86.37 -62.17 -21.46
N ARG A 297 -87.24 -62.75 -20.61
CA ARG A 297 -87.39 -62.29 -19.22
C ARG A 297 -86.16 -62.54 -18.36
N ALA A 298 -85.54 -63.72 -18.45
CA ALA A 298 -84.31 -64.01 -17.72
C ALA A 298 -83.13 -63.14 -18.20
N GLU A 299 -83.13 -62.73 -19.46
CA GLU A 299 -82.19 -61.78 -20.08
C GLU A 299 -82.46 -60.35 -19.61
N GLU A 300 -83.74 -59.94 -19.47
CA GLU A 300 -84.17 -58.67 -18.86
C GLU A 300 -83.76 -58.58 -17.39
N ASP A 301 -84.07 -59.60 -16.57
CA ASP A 301 -83.65 -59.70 -15.16
C ASP A 301 -82.11 -59.69 -15.03
N ALA A 302 -81.39 -60.38 -15.91
CA ALA A 302 -79.93 -60.39 -15.92
C ALA A 302 -79.33 -59.03 -16.33
N MET A 303 -79.92 -58.35 -17.31
CA MET A 303 -79.51 -56.99 -17.71
C MET A 303 -79.73 -55.98 -16.58
N GLU A 304 -80.83 -56.08 -15.84
CA GLU A 304 -81.07 -55.22 -14.68
C GLU A 304 -80.13 -55.54 -13.52
N ALA A 305 -79.84 -56.82 -13.25
CA ALA A 305 -78.83 -57.22 -12.28
C ALA A 305 -77.43 -56.69 -12.64
N ILE A 306 -77.04 -56.73 -13.92
CA ILE A 306 -75.79 -56.14 -14.43
C ILE A 306 -75.80 -54.61 -14.27
N ARG A 307 -76.90 -53.93 -14.62
CA ARG A 307 -77.07 -52.47 -14.45
C ARG A 307 -76.92 -52.06 -12.99
N MET A 308 -77.56 -52.76 -12.07
CA MET A 308 -77.47 -52.51 -10.63
C MET A 308 -76.07 -52.81 -10.08
N ALA A 309 -75.41 -53.86 -10.56
CA ALA A 309 -74.02 -54.16 -10.21
C ALA A 309 -73.05 -53.07 -10.72
N GLU A 310 -73.23 -52.57 -11.95
CA GLU A 310 -72.46 -51.45 -12.49
C GLU A 310 -72.64 -50.16 -11.70
N VAL A 311 -73.88 -49.80 -11.33
CA VAL A 311 -74.16 -48.61 -10.51
C VAL A 311 -73.53 -48.75 -9.12
N SER A 312 -73.67 -49.91 -8.49
CA SER A 312 -73.06 -50.21 -7.19
C SER A 312 -71.52 -50.16 -7.25
N TYR A 313 -70.92 -50.71 -8.31
CA TYR A 313 -69.47 -50.65 -8.55
C TYR A 313 -68.98 -49.22 -8.75
N LYS A 314 -69.67 -48.41 -9.57
CA LYS A 314 -69.34 -47.00 -9.81
C LYS A 314 -69.38 -46.19 -8.51
N LEU A 315 -70.46 -46.33 -7.72
CA LEU A 315 -70.62 -45.66 -6.43
C LEU A 315 -69.58 -46.13 -5.39
N SER A 316 -69.23 -47.42 -5.39
CA SER A 316 -68.22 -47.97 -4.47
C SER A 316 -66.82 -47.48 -4.83
N LYS A 317 -66.50 -47.41 -6.14
CA LYS A 317 -65.24 -46.86 -6.63
C LYS A 317 -65.12 -45.36 -6.31
N GLU A 318 -66.17 -44.58 -6.56
CA GLU A 318 -66.19 -43.14 -6.25
C GLU A 318 -65.95 -42.88 -4.76
N LYS A 319 -66.58 -43.66 -3.86
CA LYS A 319 -66.30 -43.60 -2.42
C LYS A 319 -64.87 -43.99 -2.05
N GLU A 320 -64.27 -44.93 -2.76
CA GLU A 320 -62.89 -45.38 -2.52
C GLU A 320 -61.86 -44.38 -3.04
N ASP A 321 -62.14 -43.72 -4.16
CA ASP A 321 -61.33 -42.63 -4.69
C ASP A 321 -61.44 -41.38 -3.77
N GLN A 322 -62.63 -41.04 -3.27
CA GLN A 322 -62.82 -39.99 -2.25
C GLN A 322 -62.12 -40.32 -0.92
N ARG A 323 -62.18 -41.57 -0.44
CA ARG A 323 -61.46 -42.01 0.76
C ARG A 323 -59.95 -41.80 0.60
N ARG A 324 -59.39 -42.20 -0.55
CA ARG A 324 -57.96 -42.08 -0.84
C ARG A 324 -57.51 -40.62 -0.89
N GLU A 325 -58.32 -39.73 -1.47
CA GLU A 325 -58.06 -38.29 -1.46
C GLU A 325 -58.08 -37.70 -0.03
N GLN A 326 -59.04 -38.12 0.81
CA GLN A 326 -59.09 -37.72 2.22
C GLN A 326 -57.89 -38.24 3.01
N GLU A 327 -57.46 -39.48 2.78
CA GLU A 327 -56.28 -40.08 3.42
C GLU A 327 -54.97 -39.39 2.98
N GLU A 328 -54.83 -39.06 1.69
CA GLU A 328 -53.66 -38.32 1.18
C GLU A 328 -53.60 -36.89 1.74
N ASN A 329 -54.74 -36.20 1.83
CA ASN A 329 -54.81 -34.86 2.41
C ASN A 329 -54.57 -34.87 3.94
N LEU A 330 -55.06 -35.90 4.64
CA LEU A 330 -54.76 -36.10 6.07
C LEU A 330 -53.27 -36.45 6.29
N ALA A 331 -52.62 -37.15 5.36
CA ALA A 331 -51.18 -37.42 5.41
C ALA A 331 -50.36 -36.13 5.25
N LYS A 332 -50.69 -35.28 4.26
CA LYS A 332 -50.06 -33.96 4.06
C LYS A 332 -50.19 -33.07 5.30
N GLN A 333 -51.39 -33.00 5.89
CA GLN A 333 -51.63 -32.22 7.12
C GLN A 333 -50.80 -32.74 8.30
N LYS A 334 -50.61 -34.07 8.43
CA LYS A 334 -49.73 -34.64 9.48
C LYS A 334 -48.26 -34.30 9.26
N GLU A 335 -47.78 -34.32 8.02
CA GLU A 335 -46.40 -33.93 7.67
C GLU A 335 -46.17 -32.43 7.96
N GLU A 336 -47.13 -31.57 7.63
CA GLU A 336 -47.09 -30.14 7.95
C GLU A 336 -47.10 -29.88 9.47
N ILE A 337 -47.98 -30.54 10.22
CA ILE A 337 -48.06 -30.42 11.68
C ILE A 337 -46.77 -30.89 12.36
N GLU A 338 -46.18 -32.02 11.94
CA GLU A 338 -44.93 -32.51 12.52
C GLU A 338 -43.74 -31.60 12.14
N GLY A 339 -43.72 -31.02 10.93
CA GLY A 339 -42.76 -29.99 10.53
C GLY A 339 -42.85 -28.72 11.39
N LEU A 340 -44.06 -28.21 11.63
CA LEU A 340 -44.31 -27.07 12.51
C LEU A 340 -43.93 -27.37 13.97
N LYS A 341 -44.16 -28.60 14.44
CA LYS A 341 -43.77 -29.07 15.77
C LYS A 341 -42.24 -29.15 15.93
N ILE A 342 -41.52 -29.63 14.92
CA ILE A 342 -40.05 -29.58 14.91
C ILE A 342 -39.53 -28.14 14.94
N GLN A 343 -40.15 -27.21 14.20
CA GLN A 343 -39.79 -25.79 14.26
C GLN A 343 -40.07 -25.18 15.64
N HIS A 344 -41.22 -25.46 16.24
CA HIS A 344 -41.57 -25.03 17.60
C HIS A 344 -40.55 -25.50 18.64
N ASP A 345 -40.15 -26.78 18.58
CA ASP A 345 -39.17 -27.35 19.51
C ASP A 345 -37.73 -26.82 19.28
N LEU A 346 -37.43 -26.28 18.10
CA LEU A 346 -36.22 -25.51 17.84
C LEU A 346 -36.31 -24.10 18.45
N TYR A 347 -37.43 -23.39 18.23
CA TYR A 347 -37.65 -22.07 18.83
C TYR A 347 -37.64 -22.10 20.37
N LEU A 348 -38.21 -23.14 21.01
CA LEU A 348 -38.13 -23.31 22.47
C LEU A 348 -36.68 -23.44 22.96
N LYS A 349 -35.83 -24.19 22.25
CA LYS A 349 -34.40 -24.35 22.59
C LYS A 349 -33.60 -23.06 22.36
N GLU A 350 -34.01 -22.23 21.41
CA GLU A 350 -33.41 -20.93 21.17
C GLU A 350 -33.85 -19.89 22.22
N LEU A 351 -35.14 -19.85 22.56
CA LEU A 351 -35.67 -19.05 23.66
C LEU A 351 -35.01 -19.39 25.00
N GLN A 352 -34.81 -20.67 25.31
CA GLN A 352 -34.08 -21.08 26.52
C GLN A 352 -32.65 -20.51 26.53
N LYS A 353 -31.88 -20.65 25.43
CA LYS A 353 -30.52 -20.09 25.32
C LYS A 353 -30.51 -18.56 25.42
N ILE A 354 -31.52 -17.88 24.90
CA ILE A 354 -31.68 -16.42 25.03
C ILE A 354 -31.95 -16.06 26.49
N GLN A 355 -32.78 -16.81 27.20
CA GLN A 355 -33.10 -16.58 28.60
C GLN A 355 -31.93 -16.88 29.54
N GLU A 356 -31.14 -17.93 29.27
CA GLU A 356 -29.87 -18.21 29.97
C GLU A 356 -28.87 -17.06 29.77
N LYS A 357 -28.67 -16.60 28.52
CA LYS A 357 -27.83 -15.42 28.23
C LYS A 357 -28.34 -14.15 28.91
N LYS A 358 -29.66 -13.96 28.95
CA LYS A 358 -30.29 -12.81 29.62
C LYS A 358 -29.93 -12.79 31.12
N LEU A 359 -30.05 -13.92 31.82
CA LEU A 359 -29.73 -14.02 33.25
C LEU A 359 -28.24 -13.71 33.53
N VAL A 360 -27.33 -14.18 32.67
CA VAL A 360 -25.89 -13.87 32.77
C VAL A 360 -25.64 -12.36 32.58
N LEU A 361 -26.28 -11.74 31.58
CA LEU A 361 -26.17 -10.30 31.34
C LEU A 361 -26.79 -9.47 32.49
N GLU A 362 -27.90 -9.91 33.07
CA GLU A 362 -28.50 -9.27 34.25
C GLU A 362 -27.56 -9.34 35.47
N SER A 363 -26.88 -10.48 35.71
CA SER A 363 -25.84 -10.59 36.76
C SER A 363 -24.70 -9.60 36.52
N GLN A 364 -24.14 -9.60 35.30
CA GLN A 364 -23.04 -8.69 34.92
C GLN A 364 -23.43 -7.20 35.04
N ILE A 365 -24.67 -6.84 34.72
CA ILE A 365 -25.19 -5.49 34.93
C ILE A 365 -25.27 -5.16 36.43
N THR A 366 -25.72 -6.10 37.29
CA THR A 366 -25.75 -5.85 38.74
C THR A 366 -24.36 -5.77 39.38
N GLU A 367 -23.40 -6.60 38.96
CA GLU A 367 -22.00 -6.54 39.40
C GLU A 367 -21.35 -5.22 38.97
N SER A 368 -21.52 -4.81 37.70
CA SER A 368 -21.03 -3.53 37.19
C SER A 368 -21.69 -2.33 37.89
N SER A 369 -22.99 -2.41 38.20
CA SER A 369 -23.72 -1.39 38.96
C SER A 369 -23.22 -1.26 40.40
N TYR A 370 -22.83 -2.37 41.04
CA TYR A 370 -22.23 -2.36 42.37
C TYR A 370 -20.82 -1.74 42.35
N ALA A 371 -19.95 -2.18 41.42
CA ALA A 371 -18.62 -1.61 41.25
C ALA A 371 -18.65 -0.11 40.89
N GLY A 372 -19.64 0.33 40.10
CA GLY A 372 -19.87 1.74 39.80
C GLY A 372 -20.16 2.58 41.05
N LYS A 373 -20.96 2.06 42.00
CA LYS A 373 -21.23 2.74 43.28
C LYS A 373 -20.02 2.76 44.21
N GLU A 374 -19.25 1.67 44.26
CA GLU A 374 -18.01 1.62 45.03
C GLU A 374 -16.98 2.63 44.50
N LEU A 375 -16.96 2.86 43.17
CA LEU A 375 -16.14 3.89 42.55
C LEU A 375 -16.68 5.31 42.81
N GLU A 376 -18.00 5.50 42.76
CA GLU A 376 -18.66 6.78 43.10
C GLU A 376 -18.36 7.20 44.54
N GLU A 377 -18.44 6.27 45.51
CA GLU A 377 -18.10 6.54 46.91
C GLU A 377 -16.62 6.90 47.10
N LYS A 378 -15.70 6.21 46.40
CA LYS A 378 -14.27 6.55 46.39
C LYS A 378 -14.00 7.92 45.75
N ILE A 379 -14.74 8.29 44.71
CA ILE A 379 -14.65 9.62 44.10
C ILE A 379 -15.12 10.69 45.10
N LEU A 380 -16.22 10.47 45.82
CA LEU A 380 -16.70 11.41 46.86
C LEU A 380 -15.65 11.58 47.98
N GLN A 381 -15.06 10.49 48.47
CA GLN A 381 -13.98 10.54 49.47
C GLN A 381 -12.74 11.29 48.95
N ALA A 382 -12.35 11.07 47.69
CA ALA A 382 -11.24 11.78 47.06
C ALA A 382 -11.53 13.28 46.86
N VAL A 383 -12.78 13.65 46.52
CA VAL A 383 -13.22 15.05 46.39
C VAL A 383 -13.22 15.75 47.76
N GLU A 384 -13.68 15.09 48.82
CA GLU A 384 -13.62 15.63 50.18
C GLU A 384 -12.18 15.85 50.67
N LEU A 385 -11.29 14.88 50.39
CA LEU A 385 -9.85 15.01 50.63
C LEU A 385 -9.24 16.18 49.83
N LEU A 386 -9.57 16.33 48.55
CA LEU A 386 -9.13 17.49 47.74
C LEU A 386 -9.63 18.83 48.27
N ILE A 387 -10.87 18.90 48.80
CA ILE A 387 -11.38 20.10 49.47
C ILE A 387 -10.55 20.41 50.74
N SER A 388 -10.17 19.38 51.51
CA SER A 388 -9.30 19.55 52.69
C SER A 388 -7.89 20.05 52.33
N PHE A 389 -7.26 19.49 51.28
CA PHE A 389 -5.95 19.94 50.81
C PHE A 389 -6.01 21.34 50.22
N ARG A 390 -7.10 21.69 49.51
CA ARG A 390 -7.33 23.05 49.03
C ARG A 390 -7.41 24.03 50.20
N LYS A 391 -8.12 23.69 51.28
CA LYS A 391 -8.19 24.52 52.50
C LYS A 391 -6.80 24.71 53.12
N GLN A 392 -6.01 23.63 53.28
CA GLN A 392 -4.63 23.72 53.80
C GLN A 392 -3.72 24.55 52.90
N ARG A 393 -3.82 24.41 51.58
CA ARG A 393 -3.09 25.23 50.60
C ARG A 393 -3.46 26.70 50.75
N ASP A 394 -4.74 27.01 50.79
CA ASP A 394 -5.24 28.39 50.88
C ASP A 394 -4.83 29.02 52.23
N GLU A 395 -4.77 28.25 53.32
CA GLU A 395 -4.21 28.64 54.62
C GLU A 395 -2.69 28.91 54.54
N MET A 396 -1.88 27.98 54.01
CA MET A 396 -0.44 28.18 53.81
C MET A 396 -0.12 29.33 52.84
N GLN A 397 -1.00 29.61 51.86
CA GLN A 397 -0.84 30.71 50.93
C GLN A 397 -1.09 32.06 51.62
N VAL A 398 -2.04 32.14 52.55
CA VAL A 398 -2.22 33.31 53.44
C VAL A 398 -1.02 33.48 54.37
N GLU A 399 -0.46 32.41 54.95
CA GLU A 399 0.77 32.48 55.75
C GLU A 399 1.97 32.95 54.92
N ARG A 400 2.16 32.38 53.72
CA ARG A 400 3.21 32.78 52.77
C ARG A 400 3.10 34.26 52.41
N ASP A 401 1.91 34.73 52.07
CA ASP A 401 1.71 36.12 51.67
C ASP A 401 1.85 37.10 52.86
N ASN A 402 1.62 36.65 54.09
CA ASN A 402 1.94 37.41 55.30
C ASN A 402 3.46 37.41 55.59
N ALA A 403 4.15 36.28 55.40
CA ALA A 403 5.60 36.21 55.46
C ALA A 403 6.26 37.10 54.39
N ILE A 404 5.73 37.13 53.15
CA ILE A 404 6.17 38.02 52.08
C ILE A 404 5.94 39.49 52.45
N LYS A 405 4.84 39.85 53.12
CA LYS A 405 4.60 41.23 53.62
C LYS A 405 5.63 41.64 54.67
N GLU A 406 5.99 40.77 55.61
CA GLU A 406 7.04 41.07 56.59
C GLU A 406 8.44 41.06 55.97
N VAL A 407 8.78 40.09 55.09
CA VAL A 407 10.03 40.12 54.32
C VAL A 407 10.15 41.41 53.49
N ASN A 408 9.07 41.89 52.89
CA ASN A 408 9.06 43.17 52.17
C ASN A 408 9.10 44.40 53.10
N ARG A 409 8.68 44.31 54.37
CA ARG A 409 8.93 45.34 55.39
C ARG A 409 10.41 45.37 55.78
N PHE A 410 10.99 44.23 56.12
CA PHE A 410 12.42 44.12 56.44
C PHE A 410 13.31 44.52 55.26
N ARG A 411 12.93 44.15 54.03
CA ARG A 411 13.59 44.59 52.80
C ARG A 411 13.51 46.11 52.60
N LYS A 412 12.35 46.74 52.83
CA LYS A 412 12.20 48.21 52.86
C LYS A 412 12.90 48.92 54.03
N LEU A 413 13.44 48.17 54.99
CA LEU A 413 14.31 48.66 56.06
C LEU A 413 15.80 48.31 55.83
N ALA A 414 16.12 47.63 54.73
CA ALA A 414 17.47 47.12 54.42
C ALA A 414 17.99 47.53 53.03
N GLN A 415 17.12 47.96 52.10
CA GLN A 415 17.51 48.57 50.82
C GLN A 415 17.35 50.09 50.87
N ASP A 416 18.42 50.75 51.32
CA ASP A 416 18.76 52.13 50.92
C ASP A 416 19.85 52.10 49.83
N ASP A 417 20.13 50.91 49.26
CA ASP A 417 21.13 50.63 48.24
C ASP A 417 20.75 49.36 47.42
N ALA A 418 21.32 49.25 46.21
CA ALA A 418 21.17 48.16 45.24
C ALA A 418 19.75 47.86 44.69
N ASP A 419 19.41 48.48 43.54
CA ASP A 419 18.47 47.94 42.55
C ASP A 419 19.25 47.11 41.51
N GLU A 420 18.94 45.82 41.35
CA GLU A 420 19.55 44.92 40.37
C GLU A 420 18.46 44.25 39.51
N TYR A 421 18.27 44.70 38.26
CA TYR A 421 17.08 44.33 37.48
C TYR A 421 17.28 43.20 36.44
N CYS A 422 17.31 41.98 36.97
CA CYS A 422 16.47 40.89 36.50
C CYS A 422 16.44 40.54 34.98
N ILE A 423 17.35 39.67 34.55
CA ILE A 423 17.11 38.72 33.43
C ILE A 423 16.85 37.28 33.95
N GLN A 424 17.24 36.97 35.19
CA GLN A 424 17.26 35.60 35.72
C GLN A 424 15.87 34.97 35.96
N ASN A 425 14.81 35.75 36.14
CA ASN A 425 13.52 35.22 36.60
C ASN A 425 12.62 34.60 35.51
N PHE A 426 12.85 34.84 34.21
CA PHE A 426 11.93 34.33 33.19
C PHE A 426 11.94 32.80 33.04
N PHE A 427 13.00 32.15 33.54
CA PHE A 427 13.23 30.72 33.36
C PHE A 427 12.53 29.83 34.41
N SER A 428 12.28 30.35 35.61
CA SER A 428 11.59 29.64 36.69
C SER A 428 10.16 30.18 36.79
N ILE A 429 9.17 29.36 36.44
CA ILE A 429 7.75 29.69 36.56
C ILE A 429 7.13 28.86 37.68
N THR A 430 6.32 29.49 38.53
CA THR A 430 5.62 28.83 39.63
C THR A 430 4.36 28.12 39.13
N PHE A 431 3.80 27.20 39.92
CA PHE A 431 2.51 26.60 39.58
C PHE A 431 1.37 27.64 39.59
N SER A 432 1.52 28.73 40.36
CA SER A 432 0.59 29.86 40.34
C SER A 432 0.55 30.56 38.99
N ASP A 433 1.71 30.77 38.35
CA ASP A 433 1.81 31.40 37.02
C ASP A 433 1.14 30.53 35.95
N ILE A 434 1.26 29.20 36.07
CA ILE A 434 0.57 28.23 35.19
C ILE A 434 -0.95 28.28 35.40
N ILE A 435 -1.42 28.32 36.65
CA ILE A 435 -2.86 28.44 36.97
C ILE A 435 -3.43 29.74 36.39
N GLU A 436 -2.75 30.88 36.55
CA GLU A 436 -3.21 32.15 35.98
C GLU A 436 -3.19 32.12 34.44
N ALA A 437 -2.06 31.71 33.85
CA ALA A 437 -1.88 31.69 32.40
C ALA A 437 -2.88 30.78 31.66
N THR A 438 -3.32 29.69 32.29
CA THR A 438 -4.29 28.72 31.72
C THR A 438 -5.74 28.97 32.15
N GLN A 439 -6.02 30.04 32.91
CA GLN A 439 -7.33 30.35 33.50
C GLN A 439 -7.88 29.19 34.35
N ASN A 440 -7.04 28.65 35.26
CA ASN A 440 -7.29 27.47 36.06
C ASN A 440 -7.58 26.23 35.18
N PHE A 441 -6.71 25.97 34.21
CA PHE A 441 -6.79 24.86 33.26
C PHE A 441 -8.14 24.77 32.52
N ASP A 442 -8.67 25.92 32.07
CA ASP A 442 -9.94 25.96 31.34
C ASP A 442 -9.91 24.99 30.13
N PRO A 443 -10.96 24.18 29.90
CA PRO A 443 -10.96 23.20 28.81
C PRO A 443 -10.72 23.79 27.41
N SER A 444 -11.09 25.05 27.16
CA SER A 444 -10.82 25.74 25.89
C SER A 444 -9.36 26.19 25.72
N SER A 445 -8.58 26.19 26.81
CA SER A 445 -7.14 26.40 26.79
C SER A 445 -6.38 25.11 26.46
N LYS A 446 -6.98 23.92 26.53
CA LYS A 446 -6.31 22.65 26.22
C LYS A 446 -6.14 22.51 24.70
N ILE A 447 -4.89 22.40 24.24
CA ILE A 447 -4.53 22.30 22.81
C ILE A 447 -3.98 20.93 22.39
N GLY A 448 -3.72 20.03 23.33
CA GLY A 448 -3.27 18.67 23.04
C GLY A 448 -3.22 17.77 24.26
N GLU A 449 -3.21 16.46 24.01
CA GLU A 449 -3.09 15.40 25.02
C GLU A 449 -2.45 14.16 24.40
N GLY A 450 -1.58 13.49 25.14
CA GLY A 450 -0.95 12.25 24.69
C GLY A 450 -0.06 11.61 25.75
N LYS A 451 0.70 10.57 25.38
CA LYS A 451 1.56 9.79 26.30
C LYS A 451 2.64 10.61 27.01
N LEU A 452 2.99 11.79 26.49
CA LEU A 452 3.94 12.73 27.10
C LEU A 452 3.23 13.85 27.91
N GLY A 453 1.94 13.71 28.20
CA GLY A 453 1.17 14.65 29.03
C GLY A 453 0.15 15.50 28.26
N SER A 454 -0.41 16.49 28.96
CA SER A 454 -1.37 17.46 28.40
C SER A 454 -0.68 18.78 28.06
N VAL A 455 -1.12 19.44 26.98
CA VAL A 455 -0.61 20.74 26.56
C VAL A 455 -1.73 21.77 26.60
N TYR A 456 -1.47 22.88 27.29
CA TYR A 456 -2.37 24.02 27.43
C TYR A 456 -1.75 25.25 26.77
N LYS A 457 -2.56 26.01 26.04
CA LYS A 457 -2.25 27.38 25.65
C LYS A 457 -2.41 28.29 26.85
N GLY A 458 -1.51 29.25 27.04
CA GLY A 458 -1.65 30.26 28.07
C GLY A 458 -0.97 31.57 27.72
N ILE A 459 -0.99 32.52 28.65
CA ILE A 459 -0.28 33.80 28.55
C ILE A 459 0.52 34.03 29.84
N ILE A 460 1.85 34.09 29.73
CA ILE A 460 2.78 34.38 30.84
C ILE A 460 3.49 35.70 30.50
N HIS A 461 3.42 36.69 31.40
CA HIS A 461 4.01 38.04 31.18
C HIS A 461 3.66 38.65 29.81
N HIS A 462 2.39 38.54 29.40
CA HIS A 462 1.84 38.93 28.08
C HIS A 462 2.36 38.12 26.86
N ILE A 463 3.29 37.19 27.03
CA ILE A 463 3.77 36.28 25.97
C ILE A 463 2.84 35.06 25.88
N LYS A 464 2.42 34.68 24.66
CA LYS A 464 1.67 33.44 24.42
C LYS A 464 2.59 32.23 24.63
N VAL A 465 2.15 31.26 25.42
CA VAL A 465 2.91 30.05 25.75
C VAL A 465 2.12 28.78 25.43
N ALA A 466 2.85 27.70 25.14
CA ALA A 466 2.36 26.33 25.16
C ALA A 466 2.95 25.63 26.41
N ILE A 467 2.14 25.51 27.46
CA ILE A 467 2.50 24.89 28.73
C ILE A 467 2.20 23.39 28.64
N LYS A 468 3.25 22.58 28.63
CA LYS A 468 3.18 21.12 28.65
C LYS A 468 3.32 20.62 30.09
N MET A 469 2.24 20.04 30.61
CA MET A 469 2.21 19.36 31.90
C MET A 469 2.73 17.93 31.67
N LEU A 470 3.91 17.57 32.20
CA LEU A 470 4.42 16.21 32.05
C LEU A 470 3.67 15.25 33.01
N PRO A 471 3.49 13.98 32.63
CA PRO A 471 2.91 12.97 33.52
C PRO A 471 3.86 12.68 34.69
N ASP A 472 3.33 12.62 35.91
CA ASP A 472 4.13 12.25 37.07
C ASP A 472 4.40 10.74 37.07
N PHE A 473 5.65 10.39 36.78
CA PHE A 473 6.18 9.03 36.82
C PHE A 473 7.22 8.84 37.94
N GLY A 474 7.13 9.60 39.04
CA GLY A 474 7.50 9.14 40.39
C GLY A 474 8.93 8.71 40.72
N SER A 475 9.89 8.76 39.79
CA SER A 475 11.25 8.20 39.98
C SER A 475 12.40 9.20 39.84
N LEU A 476 12.25 10.26 39.04
CA LEU A 476 13.20 11.37 39.00
C LEU A 476 13.12 12.17 40.30
N SER A 477 14.27 12.61 40.82
CA SER A 477 14.28 13.71 41.79
C SER A 477 13.96 15.04 41.10
N ASP A 478 13.41 16.01 41.83
CA ASP A 478 13.13 17.33 41.26
C ASP A 478 14.43 18.05 40.88
N SER A 479 15.53 17.76 41.58
CA SER A 479 16.89 18.16 41.19
C SER A 479 17.34 17.55 39.86
N ASP A 480 17.04 16.28 39.57
CA ASP A 480 17.36 15.67 38.27
C ASP A 480 16.48 16.24 37.14
N PHE A 481 15.21 16.49 37.42
CA PHE A 481 14.29 17.13 36.48
C PHE A 481 14.78 18.53 36.12
N GLN A 482 15.03 19.38 37.13
CA GLN A 482 15.57 20.72 36.97
C GLN A 482 16.89 20.70 36.19
N ASN A 483 17.88 19.90 36.62
CA ASN A 483 19.21 19.81 35.98
C ASN A 483 19.13 19.38 34.51
N LYS A 484 18.24 18.45 34.15
CA LYS A 484 18.07 17.98 32.77
C LYS A 484 17.33 19.00 31.91
N ALA A 485 16.26 19.59 32.40
CA ALA A 485 15.49 20.57 31.66
C ALA A 485 16.26 21.91 31.51
N GLU A 486 17.12 22.26 32.45
CA GLU A 486 18.14 23.33 32.31
C GLU A 486 19.18 23.08 31.23
N ARG A 487 19.45 21.82 30.88
CA ARG A 487 20.35 21.50 29.77
C ARG A 487 19.60 21.62 28.43
N LEU A 488 18.35 21.15 28.38
CA LEU A 488 17.50 21.28 27.19
C LEU A 488 17.16 22.75 26.86
N SER A 489 17.00 23.63 27.85
CA SER A 489 16.71 25.05 27.60
C SER A 489 17.86 25.82 26.94
N ARG A 490 19.10 25.37 27.13
CA ARG A 490 20.31 25.95 26.51
C ARG A 490 20.43 25.59 25.03
N VAL A 491 19.70 24.57 24.56
CA VAL A 491 19.64 24.17 23.15
C VAL A 491 18.75 25.15 22.39
N ARG A 492 19.34 25.88 21.44
CA ARG A 492 18.67 26.93 20.64
C ARG A 492 19.03 26.81 19.17
N HIS A 493 18.03 26.66 18.29
CA HIS A 493 18.19 26.62 16.84
C HIS A 493 16.90 27.15 16.18
N PRO A 494 16.96 27.84 15.02
CA PRO A 494 15.78 28.44 14.38
C PRO A 494 14.63 27.47 14.09
N ASN A 495 14.92 26.17 13.92
CA ASN A 495 13.96 25.10 13.63
C ASN A 495 13.79 24.13 14.81
N LEU A 496 14.03 24.58 16.05
CA LEU A 496 13.59 23.93 17.28
C LEU A 496 12.59 24.84 18.03
N VAL A 497 11.67 24.24 18.79
CA VAL A 497 10.73 24.99 19.63
C VAL A 497 11.43 25.45 20.91
N THR A 498 11.39 26.75 21.15
CA THR A 498 12.06 27.43 22.27
C THR A 498 11.38 27.09 23.59
N LEU A 499 12.05 26.33 24.47
CA LEU A 499 11.70 26.20 25.88
C LEU A 499 11.99 27.53 26.60
N MET A 500 10.96 28.21 27.11
CA MET A 500 11.05 29.55 27.70
C MET A 500 11.08 29.52 29.24
N GLY A 501 10.41 28.57 29.88
CA GLY A 501 10.45 28.40 31.34
C GLY A 501 10.07 26.99 31.83
N ILE A 502 10.41 26.68 33.08
CA ILE A 502 10.16 25.41 33.76
C ILE A 502 9.42 25.66 35.07
N CYS A 503 8.44 24.82 35.39
CA CYS A 503 7.90 24.68 36.74
C CYS A 503 8.26 23.30 37.30
N SER A 504 9.13 23.24 38.32
CA SER A 504 9.46 21.97 38.97
C SER A 504 8.36 21.48 39.92
N GLU A 505 7.60 22.39 40.55
CA GLU A 505 6.45 22.08 41.43
C GLU A 505 5.39 21.19 40.75
N SER A 506 5.22 21.34 39.44
CA SER A 506 4.24 20.61 38.62
C SER A 506 4.86 19.92 37.41
N ARG A 507 6.19 19.74 37.41
CA ARG A 507 6.99 19.11 36.33
C ARG A 507 6.56 19.55 34.92
N SER A 508 6.44 20.86 34.74
CA SER A 508 5.84 21.49 33.56
C SER A 508 6.83 22.35 32.78
N LEU A 509 6.62 22.44 31.47
CA LEU A 509 7.50 23.12 30.52
C LEU A 509 6.71 24.14 29.69
N ALA A 510 7.09 25.42 29.76
CA ALA A 510 6.47 26.48 28.96
C ALA A 510 7.30 26.77 27.71
N TYR A 511 6.75 26.43 26.55
CA TYR A 511 7.34 26.67 25.23
C TYR A 511 6.74 27.90 24.55
N GLU A 512 7.40 28.42 23.50
CA GLU A 512 6.79 29.38 22.58
C GLU A 512 5.51 28.79 21.94
N PHE A 513 4.45 29.59 21.85
CA PHE A 513 3.23 29.22 21.14
C PHE A 513 3.36 29.52 19.64
N LEU A 514 2.98 28.57 18.78
CA LEU A 514 3.12 28.68 17.32
C LEU A 514 1.74 28.62 16.64
N GLU A 515 1.35 29.69 15.95
CA GLU A 515 -0.03 29.90 15.50
C GLU A 515 -0.58 28.89 14.48
N ASN A 516 0.27 28.27 13.65
CA ASN A 516 -0.20 27.35 12.60
C ASN A 516 -0.25 25.88 13.04
N GLY A 517 -0.05 25.57 14.32
CA GLY A 517 -0.21 24.21 14.85
C GLY A 517 0.88 23.24 14.36
N ASN A 518 0.52 21.99 14.13
CA ASN A 518 1.45 20.90 13.78
C ASN A 518 1.27 20.39 12.33
N LEU A 519 2.32 19.79 11.78
CA LEU A 519 2.39 19.33 10.38
C LEU A 519 1.38 18.21 10.05
N GLU A 520 0.97 17.39 11.02
CA GLU A 520 -0.01 16.31 10.77
C GLU A 520 -1.34 16.88 10.28
N ASP A 521 -1.84 17.94 10.92
CA ASP A 521 -3.13 18.54 10.55
C ASP A 521 -3.09 19.28 9.20
N HIS A 522 -1.93 19.76 8.75
CA HIS A 522 -1.75 20.34 7.41
C HIS A 522 -1.62 19.29 6.30
N LEU A 523 -1.07 18.11 6.61
CA LEU A 523 -1.02 16.98 5.68
C LEU A 523 -2.38 16.26 5.59
N ALA A 524 -3.02 16.02 6.73
CA ALA A 524 -4.36 15.42 6.81
C ALA A 524 -5.50 16.40 6.46
N CYS A 525 -5.18 17.68 6.20
CA CYS A 525 -6.15 18.75 5.90
C CYS A 525 -7.27 18.87 6.95
N ARG A 526 -6.91 18.77 8.23
CA ARG A 526 -7.82 18.83 9.38
C ARG A 526 -8.12 20.28 9.77
N GLU A 527 -9.28 20.46 10.42
CA GLU A 527 -9.82 21.76 10.84
C GLU A 527 -9.92 22.79 9.69
N LYS A 528 -9.35 23.99 9.88
CA LYS A 528 -9.29 25.08 8.89
C LYS A 528 -7.94 25.13 8.16
N SER A 529 -7.08 24.12 8.37
CA SER A 529 -5.75 24.04 7.78
C SER A 529 -5.85 23.94 6.25
N ARG A 530 -4.96 24.64 5.54
CA ARG A 530 -4.88 24.56 4.07
C ARG A 530 -3.78 23.58 3.67
N PRO A 531 -3.92 22.85 2.56
CA PRO A 531 -2.83 22.02 2.05
C PRO A 531 -1.55 22.84 1.83
N LEU A 532 -0.43 22.34 2.34
CA LEU A 532 0.87 22.97 2.10
C LEU A 532 1.28 22.77 0.64
N HIS A 533 1.61 23.85 -0.07
CA HIS A 533 2.23 23.76 -1.39
C HIS A 533 3.59 23.06 -1.34
N TRP A 534 4.01 22.39 -2.42
CA TRP A 534 5.24 21.59 -2.46
C TRP A 534 6.49 22.38 -2.01
N HIS A 535 6.60 23.66 -2.36
CA HIS A 535 7.69 24.56 -1.95
C HIS A 535 7.85 24.60 -0.42
N HIS A 536 6.73 24.70 0.32
CA HIS A 536 6.74 24.69 1.78
C HIS A 536 7.14 23.32 2.31
N ARG A 537 6.68 22.22 1.68
CA ARG A 537 7.02 20.86 2.09
C ARG A 537 8.50 20.54 1.95
N ILE A 538 9.12 20.98 0.85
CA ILE A 538 10.58 20.90 0.67
C ILE A 538 11.31 21.79 1.69
N ARG A 539 10.82 23.02 1.93
CA ARG A 539 11.43 23.91 2.94
C ARG A 539 11.42 23.27 4.33
N ILE A 540 10.29 22.72 4.75
CA ILE A 540 10.10 21.98 6.01
C ILE A 540 11.06 20.79 6.09
N ALA A 541 11.26 20.05 4.99
CA ALA A 541 12.22 18.95 4.95
C ALA A 541 13.67 19.40 5.21
N VAL A 542 14.10 20.54 4.64
CA VAL A 542 15.44 21.12 4.90
C VAL A 542 15.55 21.65 6.34
N GLU A 543 14.50 22.29 6.85
CA GLU A 543 14.42 22.84 8.21
C GLU A 543 14.53 21.73 9.28
N ILE A 544 13.79 20.63 9.12
CA ILE A 544 13.91 19.43 9.99
C ILE A 544 15.31 18.83 9.90
N CYS A 545 15.86 18.68 8.69
CA CYS A 545 17.22 18.15 8.50
C CYS A 545 18.28 19.01 9.22
N SER A 546 18.15 20.34 9.14
CA SER A 546 19.03 21.29 9.83
C SER A 546 18.97 21.15 11.36
N ALA A 547 17.76 21.02 11.92
CA ALA A 547 17.56 20.85 13.36
C ALA A 547 18.10 19.50 13.86
N LEU A 548 17.90 18.41 13.12
CA LEU A 548 18.43 17.08 13.47
C LEU A 548 19.96 17.05 13.49
N ILE A 549 20.61 17.59 12.44
CA ILE A 549 22.07 17.72 12.38
C ILE A 549 22.60 18.49 13.60
N PHE A 550 21.91 19.55 14.02
CA PHE A 550 22.30 20.36 15.17
C PHE A 550 22.19 19.60 16.51
N VAL A 551 21.08 18.89 16.78
CA VAL A 551 20.93 18.14 18.05
C VAL A 551 21.79 16.88 18.11
N HIS A 552 22.04 16.22 16.98
CA HIS A 552 22.97 15.09 16.87
C HIS A 552 24.44 15.50 17.03
N ALA A 553 24.79 16.76 16.74
CA ALA A 553 26.13 17.31 16.92
C ALA A 553 26.40 17.89 18.32
N ASN A 554 25.42 17.87 19.24
CA ASN A 554 25.59 18.32 20.61
C ASN A 554 26.48 17.35 21.41
N ASP A 555 27.15 17.82 22.47
CA ASP A 555 27.83 16.97 23.46
C ASP A 555 27.12 17.03 24.83
N PRO A 556 26.61 15.91 25.37
CA PRO A 556 26.40 14.63 24.70
C PRO A 556 25.31 14.73 23.61
N CYS A 557 25.36 13.84 22.63
CA CYS A 557 24.41 13.80 21.51
C CYS A 557 22.96 13.72 22.00
N ILE A 558 22.08 14.57 21.47
CA ILE A 558 20.66 14.58 21.79
C ILE A 558 19.90 13.90 20.65
N VAL A 559 19.56 12.63 20.84
CA VAL A 559 18.57 11.92 20.02
C VAL A 559 17.18 12.53 20.30
N HIS A 560 16.36 12.68 19.27
CA HIS A 560 15.00 13.18 19.41
C HIS A 560 14.05 12.06 19.91
N GLY A 561 14.03 10.94 19.21
CA GLY A 561 13.43 9.66 19.61
C GLY A 561 11.90 9.58 19.55
N ASN A 562 11.20 10.69 19.33
CA ASN A 562 9.75 10.72 19.05
C ASN A 562 9.44 11.60 17.83
N LEU A 563 10.22 11.48 16.75
CA LEU A 563 10.09 12.36 15.58
C LEU A 563 8.90 11.92 14.70
N ARG A 564 7.82 12.70 14.68
CA ARG A 564 6.62 12.47 13.85
C ARG A 564 5.96 13.82 13.49
N PRO A 565 5.08 13.91 12.48
CA PRO A 565 4.49 15.19 12.04
C PRO A 565 3.74 15.98 13.13
N THR A 566 3.16 15.33 14.14
CA THR A 566 2.54 16.02 15.29
C THR A 566 3.54 16.85 16.10
N ASN A 567 4.83 16.53 16.02
CA ASN A 567 5.93 17.15 16.76
C ASN A 567 6.77 18.08 15.85
N VAL A 568 6.27 18.37 14.64
CA VAL A 568 6.81 19.42 13.77
C VAL A 568 5.77 20.54 13.74
N LEU A 569 6.03 21.61 14.50
CA LEU A 569 5.14 22.76 14.61
C LEU A 569 5.48 23.82 13.57
N LEU A 570 4.51 24.68 13.23
CA LEU A 570 4.63 25.70 12.18
C LEU A 570 4.37 27.10 12.76
N ASP A 571 5.32 28.02 12.58
CA ASP A 571 5.16 29.43 12.96
C ASP A 571 4.17 30.17 12.04
N ALA A 572 3.88 31.44 12.33
CA ALA A 572 3.00 32.30 11.53
C ALA A 572 3.45 32.50 10.05
N LYS A 573 4.69 32.13 9.69
CA LYS A 573 5.27 32.16 8.33
C LYS A 573 5.47 30.74 7.74
N PHE A 574 4.89 29.73 8.37
CA PHE A 574 5.05 28.30 8.07
C PHE A 574 6.50 27.79 8.17
N VAL A 575 7.37 28.47 8.90
CA VAL A 575 8.71 27.96 9.25
C VAL A 575 8.51 26.86 10.28
N SER A 576 9.08 25.69 10.02
CA SER A 576 8.94 24.54 10.91
C SER A 576 9.90 24.58 12.09
N LYS A 577 9.41 24.10 13.23
CA LYS A 577 10.15 23.94 14.48
C LYS A 577 9.84 22.58 15.09
N ILE A 578 10.86 21.78 15.40
CA ILE A 578 10.67 20.48 16.06
C ILE A 578 10.43 20.71 17.57
N SER A 579 9.33 20.16 18.09
CA SER A 579 8.98 20.15 19.52
C SER A 579 9.40 18.85 20.19
N ASP A 580 9.39 18.79 21.52
CA ASP A 580 9.60 17.58 22.32
C ASP A 580 10.98 16.89 22.25
N PHE A 581 11.98 17.52 21.61
CA PHE A 581 13.36 17.02 21.62
C PHE A 581 13.86 16.79 23.06
N GLY A 582 14.42 15.62 23.34
CA GLY A 582 14.94 15.26 24.67
C GLY A 582 13.91 15.15 25.81
N VAL A 583 12.60 15.35 25.58
CA VAL A 583 11.58 15.23 26.65
C VAL A 583 11.53 13.83 27.25
N HIS A 584 11.92 12.80 26.49
CA HIS A 584 12.08 11.44 27.00
C HIS A 584 13.16 11.29 28.10
N LEU A 585 14.08 12.26 28.24
CA LEU A 585 15.08 12.28 29.32
C LEU A 585 14.50 12.77 30.66
N LEU A 586 13.40 13.54 30.60
CA LEU A 586 12.68 14.13 31.75
C LEU A 586 11.61 13.19 32.33
N ILE A 587 11.31 12.10 31.63
CA ILE A 587 10.29 11.11 31.96
C ILE A 587 10.98 9.81 32.36
N SER A 588 10.41 9.09 33.32
CA SER A 588 10.90 7.75 33.69
C SER A 588 10.64 6.76 32.57
N GLN A 589 11.67 6.00 32.16
CA GLN A 589 11.48 4.82 31.33
C GLN A 589 10.89 3.70 32.20
N ASN A 590 9.58 3.49 32.13
CA ASN A 590 8.96 2.26 32.60
C ASN A 590 9.11 1.20 31.51
N GLU A 591 9.62 0.01 31.87
CA GLU A 591 9.92 -1.09 30.95
C GLU A 591 8.70 -1.64 30.18
N ASN A 592 7.48 -1.28 30.62
CA ASN A 592 6.20 -1.68 30.00
C ASN A 592 5.59 -0.60 29.09
N SER A 593 6.38 0.17 28.36
CA SER A 593 5.91 1.17 27.39
C SER A 593 5.38 0.54 26.08
N ASN A 594 4.42 -0.39 26.18
CA ASN A 594 3.83 -1.07 25.03
C ASN A 594 3.25 -0.08 24.00
N TYR A 595 3.43 -0.41 22.71
CA TYR A 595 3.15 0.45 21.56
C TYR A 595 1.66 0.60 21.21
N ASP A 596 0.84 0.97 22.20
CA ASP A 596 -0.62 1.14 22.09
C ASP A 596 -1.04 2.41 21.30
N ASP A 597 -0.09 3.05 20.59
CA ASP A 597 -0.37 4.02 19.53
C ASP A 597 0.17 3.40 18.22
N LEU A 598 -0.75 2.78 17.48
CA LEU A 598 -0.46 2.09 16.22
C LEU A 598 -0.02 3.04 15.09
N GLU A 599 -0.23 4.36 15.24
CA GLU A 599 0.26 5.35 14.28
C GLU A 599 1.66 5.87 14.67
N ALA A 600 1.97 5.98 15.97
CA ALA A 600 3.33 6.29 16.43
C ALA A 600 4.35 5.22 16.01
N SER A 601 4.02 3.94 16.19
CA SER A 601 4.93 2.82 15.95
C SER A 601 5.43 2.70 14.51
N ILE A 602 4.76 3.34 13.54
CA ILE A 602 5.16 3.38 12.12
C ILE A 602 6.33 4.36 11.89
N TYR A 603 6.47 5.39 12.72
CA TYR A 603 7.61 6.31 12.71
C TYR A 603 8.80 5.81 13.54
N VAL A 604 8.58 4.79 14.38
CA VAL A 604 9.63 4.15 15.17
C VAL A 604 10.46 3.23 14.28
N ASP A 605 11.78 3.28 14.50
CA ASP A 605 12.75 2.41 13.86
C ASP A 605 12.47 0.93 14.17
N PRO A 606 12.28 0.06 13.15
CA PRO A 606 12.02 -1.36 13.35
C PRO A 606 13.07 -2.08 14.21
N GLU A 607 14.34 -1.67 14.16
CA GLU A 607 15.36 -2.28 15.03
C GLU A 607 15.29 -1.76 16.48
N CYS A 608 14.77 -0.56 16.72
CA CYS A 608 14.61 -0.04 18.07
C CYS A 608 13.51 -0.79 18.85
N ILE A 609 12.50 -1.32 18.15
CA ILE A 609 11.47 -2.21 18.71
C ILE A 609 12.10 -3.53 19.20
N ASP A 610 13.09 -4.06 18.47
CA ASP A 610 13.74 -5.34 18.78
C ASP A 610 14.95 -5.22 19.74
N LYS A 611 15.65 -4.07 19.77
CA LYS A 611 16.97 -3.93 20.43
C LYS A 611 17.03 -2.99 21.64
N GLY A 612 16.06 -2.11 21.84
CA GLY A 612 15.92 -1.30 23.06
C GLY A 612 16.22 0.20 22.95
N PRO A 613 17.49 0.65 22.84
CA PRO A 613 17.84 2.06 22.92
C PRO A 613 17.62 2.79 21.58
N VAL A 614 17.07 4.00 21.65
CA VAL A 614 16.85 4.86 20.48
C VAL A 614 18.16 5.54 20.07
N THR A 615 18.48 5.55 18.78
CA THR A 615 19.76 6.09 18.26
C THR A 615 19.56 7.23 17.25
N VAL A 616 20.65 7.85 16.80
CA VAL A 616 20.59 8.88 15.74
C VAL A 616 20.07 8.30 14.43
N GLU A 617 20.37 7.04 14.12
CA GLU A 617 19.86 6.32 12.96
C GLU A 617 18.34 6.07 13.05
N SER A 618 17.78 6.00 14.26
CA SER A 618 16.33 5.92 14.47
C SER A 618 15.65 7.23 14.11
N ASP A 619 16.22 8.38 14.47
CA ASP A 619 15.73 9.69 14.00
C ASP A 619 15.85 9.84 12.48
N VAL A 620 16.89 9.29 11.85
CA VAL A 620 17.02 9.23 10.38
C VAL A 620 15.88 8.42 9.76
N TYR A 621 15.52 7.27 10.34
CA TYR A 621 14.37 6.49 9.89
C TYR A 621 13.06 7.29 9.98
N SER A 622 12.79 7.90 11.13
CA SER A 622 11.62 8.76 11.34
C SER A 622 11.57 9.94 10.37
N PHE A 623 12.70 10.59 10.12
CA PHE A 623 12.84 11.66 9.12
C PHE A 623 12.49 11.16 7.71
N GLY A 624 12.96 9.97 7.33
CA GLY A 624 12.59 9.31 6.08
C GLY A 624 11.07 9.13 5.92
N VAL A 625 10.38 8.66 6.96
CA VAL A 625 8.91 8.51 6.93
C VAL A 625 8.23 9.88 6.80
N ILE A 626 8.76 10.93 7.44
CA ILE A 626 8.26 12.31 7.27
C ILE A 626 8.46 12.82 5.83
N LEU A 627 9.59 12.51 5.17
CA LEU A 627 9.77 12.88 3.76
C LEU A 627 8.73 12.22 2.83
N LEU A 628 8.43 10.93 3.06
CA LEU A 628 7.36 10.22 2.31
C LEU A 628 5.97 10.82 2.61
N ARG A 629 5.70 11.20 3.85
CA ARG A 629 4.47 11.90 4.28
C ARG A 629 4.34 13.26 3.60
N LEU A 630 5.41 14.04 3.51
CA LEU A 630 5.45 15.34 2.82
C LEU A 630 5.15 15.18 1.32
N LEU A 631 5.73 14.20 0.65
CA LEU A 631 5.52 13.94 -0.78
C LEU A 631 4.08 13.52 -1.12
N THR A 632 3.42 12.75 -0.25
CA THR A 632 2.19 12.01 -0.61
C THR A 632 0.95 12.36 0.21
N ALA A 633 1.10 12.98 1.38
CA ALA A 633 0.07 13.19 2.42
C ALA A 633 -0.71 11.93 2.88
N ARG A 634 -0.39 10.73 2.36
CA ARG A 634 -1.05 9.46 2.72
C ARG A 634 -0.65 9.00 4.13
N PRO A 635 -1.50 8.25 4.86
CA PRO A 635 -1.13 7.68 6.15
C PRO A 635 0.20 6.92 6.09
N ALA A 636 0.96 6.90 7.19
CA ALA A 636 2.29 6.30 7.19
C ALA A 636 2.28 4.77 6.93
N SER A 637 1.17 4.08 7.20
CA SER A 637 1.03 2.64 6.95
C SER A 637 1.17 2.30 5.46
N GLY A 638 2.15 1.46 5.12
CA GLY A 638 2.43 1.03 3.75
C GLY A 638 3.19 2.04 2.88
N ILE A 639 3.37 3.28 3.32
CA ILE A 639 3.90 4.40 2.52
C ILE A 639 5.27 4.11 1.86
N VAL A 640 6.17 3.46 2.60
CA VAL A 640 7.52 3.03 2.15
C VAL A 640 7.42 2.05 0.97
N ARG A 641 6.51 1.08 1.03
CA ARG A 641 6.29 0.10 -0.05
C ARG A 641 5.70 0.79 -1.27
N ASP A 642 4.69 1.63 -1.08
CA ASP A 642 3.91 2.17 -2.18
C ASP A 642 4.70 3.21 -3.00
N VAL A 643 5.51 4.05 -2.34
CA VAL A 643 6.47 4.94 -3.02
C VAL A 643 7.60 4.15 -3.71
N LYS A 644 8.11 3.07 -3.09
CA LYS A 644 9.13 2.19 -3.70
C LYS A 644 8.58 1.51 -4.97
N CYS A 645 7.33 1.04 -4.95
CA CYS A 645 6.65 0.52 -6.14
C CYS A 645 6.45 1.59 -7.23
N ALA A 646 6.10 2.82 -6.86
CA ALA A 646 5.94 3.92 -7.82
C ALA A 646 7.26 4.31 -8.50
N LEU A 647 8.38 4.35 -7.75
CA LEU A 647 9.72 4.58 -8.30
C LEU A 647 10.26 3.40 -9.12
N GLU A 648 9.95 2.15 -8.74
CA GLU A 648 10.36 0.96 -9.52
C GLU A 648 9.54 0.78 -10.81
N SER A 649 8.36 1.42 -10.91
CA SER A 649 7.52 1.45 -12.12
C SER A 649 7.66 2.73 -12.95
N GLY A 650 8.45 3.71 -12.51
CA GLY A 650 8.64 4.98 -13.22
C GLY A 650 7.39 5.87 -13.24
N ASN A 651 6.57 5.81 -12.19
CA ASN A 651 5.28 6.49 -12.09
C ASN A 651 5.08 7.16 -10.72
N LEU A 652 6.07 7.94 -10.25
CA LEU A 652 6.00 8.63 -8.96
C LEU A 652 4.77 9.56 -8.87
N GLY A 653 4.36 10.19 -9.97
CA GLY A 653 3.17 11.05 -10.03
C GLY A 653 1.86 10.37 -9.57
N SER A 654 1.79 9.03 -9.55
CA SER A 654 0.65 8.29 -9.00
C SER A 654 0.58 8.24 -7.46
N VAL A 655 1.68 8.57 -6.76
CA VAL A 655 1.72 8.63 -5.29
C VAL A 655 1.85 10.04 -4.72
N LEU A 656 2.33 11.01 -5.50
CA LEU A 656 2.44 12.41 -5.08
C LEU A 656 1.07 13.02 -4.71
N ASP A 657 1.10 13.95 -3.77
CA ASP A 657 -0.07 14.70 -3.35
C ASP A 657 -0.36 15.86 -4.31
N SER A 658 -1.48 15.75 -5.06
CA SER A 658 -1.95 16.79 -5.98
C SER A 658 -2.45 18.05 -5.28
N SER A 659 -2.80 18.01 -3.99
CA SER A 659 -3.19 19.20 -3.23
C SER A 659 -2.02 20.16 -2.96
N ALA A 660 -0.77 19.68 -3.11
CA ALA A 660 0.43 20.50 -3.02
C ALA A 660 0.67 21.39 -4.26
N GLY A 661 -0.10 21.19 -5.34
CA GLY A 661 0.13 21.79 -6.66
C GLY A 661 1.12 20.99 -7.52
N ASP A 662 1.56 21.59 -8.62
CA ASP A 662 2.43 20.94 -9.61
C ASP A 662 3.83 20.67 -9.07
N TRP A 663 4.09 19.43 -8.63
CA TRP A 663 5.40 18.98 -8.16
C TRP A 663 6.44 18.97 -9.29
N PRO A 664 7.62 19.58 -9.08
CA PRO A 664 8.79 19.35 -9.91
C PRO A 664 9.24 17.89 -9.78
N ILE A 665 9.06 17.09 -10.84
CA ILE A 665 9.21 15.63 -10.77
C ILE A 665 10.64 15.21 -10.42
N ASP A 666 11.68 15.87 -10.95
CA ASP A 666 13.08 15.53 -10.67
C ASP A 666 13.42 15.69 -9.17
N GLN A 667 12.94 16.77 -8.56
CA GLN A 667 13.09 17.04 -7.13
C GLN A 667 12.26 16.07 -6.29
N ALA A 668 11.05 15.73 -6.75
CA ALA A 668 10.20 14.75 -6.08
C ALA A 668 10.80 13.33 -6.12
N GLU A 669 11.39 12.89 -7.24
CA GLU A 669 12.10 11.61 -7.34
C GLU A 669 13.36 11.58 -6.48
N LEU A 670 14.14 12.66 -6.46
CA LEU A 670 15.33 12.76 -5.63
C LEU A 670 14.99 12.73 -4.13
N LEU A 671 13.95 13.46 -3.72
CA LEU A 671 13.46 13.45 -2.34
C LEU A 671 12.85 12.09 -1.95
N ALA A 672 12.12 11.44 -2.87
CA ALA A 672 11.55 10.11 -2.65
C ALA A 672 12.63 9.02 -2.50
N TYR A 673 13.71 9.08 -3.31
CA TYR A 673 14.84 8.17 -3.14
C TYR A 673 15.59 8.40 -1.83
N LEU A 674 15.85 9.66 -1.48
CA LEU A 674 16.49 10.03 -0.21
C LEU A 674 15.67 9.51 0.99
N ALA A 675 14.35 9.70 0.95
CA ALA A 675 13.42 9.18 1.94
C ALA A 675 13.47 7.65 2.07
N LEU A 676 13.49 6.93 0.95
CA LEU A 676 13.60 5.46 0.98
C LEU A 676 14.95 4.96 1.50
N ARG A 677 16.05 5.69 1.27
CA ARG A 677 17.35 5.39 1.90
C ARG A 677 17.31 5.59 3.42
N CYS A 678 16.69 6.66 3.89
CA CYS A 678 16.47 6.90 5.32
C CYS A 678 15.61 5.78 5.94
N CYS A 679 14.61 5.27 5.21
CA CYS A 679 13.76 4.16 5.65
C CYS A 679 14.32 2.74 5.39
N GLU A 680 15.61 2.57 5.08
CA GLU A 680 16.17 1.21 4.96
C GLU A 680 16.22 0.50 6.32
N LYS A 681 16.01 -0.82 6.31
CA LYS A 681 15.77 -1.60 7.53
C LYS A 681 16.98 -1.62 8.46
N ASP A 682 18.14 -1.99 7.93
CA ASP A 682 19.41 -2.03 8.64
C ASP A 682 19.95 -0.59 8.81
N PRO A 683 20.13 -0.10 10.06
CA PRO A 683 20.67 1.22 10.34
C PRO A 683 21.97 1.55 9.61
N LEU A 684 22.84 0.56 9.38
CA LEU A 684 24.15 0.75 8.72
C LEU A 684 24.04 1.11 7.23
N ASN A 685 22.86 0.94 6.61
CA ASN A 685 22.60 1.34 5.22
C ASN A 685 21.90 2.70 5.10
N ARG A 686 21.50 3.31 6.23
CA ARG A 686 20.87 4.64 6.26
C ARG A 686 21.92 5.73 6.02
N PRO A 687 21.58 6.83 5.31
CA PRO A 687 22.53 7.87 4.97
C PRO A 687 22.90 8.73 6.18
N ASN A 688 24.15 9.17 6.28
CA ASN A 688 24.53 10.16 7.29
C ASN A 688 23.91 11.54 6.98
N MET A 689 23.29 12.16 7.99
CA MET A 689 22.55 13.42 7.82
C MET A 689 23.42 14.56 7.28
N LEU A 690 24.66 14.71 7.75
CA LEU A 690 25.54 15.81 7.36
C LEU A 690 26.29 15.55 6.05
N SER A 691 26.81 14.34 5.84
CA SER A 691 27.66 14.04 4.67
C SER A 691 26.90 13.54 3.43
N GLU A 692 25.66 13.05 3.59
CA GLU A 692 24.88 12.49 2.47
C GLU A 692 23.49 13.14 2.30
N VAL A 693 22.75 13.40 3.37
CA VAL A 693 21.40 13.97 3.28
C VAL A 693 21.45 15.47 3.01
N TRP A 694 22.21 16.22 3.82
CA TRP A 694 22.33 17.68 3.70
C TRP A 694 22.75 18.17 2.30
N PRO A 695 23.79 17.59 1.64
CA PRO A 695 24.23 18.06 0.32
C PRO A 695 23.26 17.74 -0.83
N ILE A 696 22.21 16.96 -0.57
CA ILE A 696 21.12 16.68 -1.52
C ILE A 696 19.93 17.61 -1.28
N ILE A 697 19.60 17.87 0.00
CA ILE A 697 18.36 18.55 0.37
C ILE A 697 18.49 20.06 0.54
N GLU A 698 19.61 20.56 1.10
CA GLU A 698 19.83 22.01 1.26
C GLU A 698 19.79 22.79 -0.06
N PRO A 699 20.37 22.30 -1.17
CA PRO A 699 20.29 22.98 -2.48
C PRO A 699 18.87 23.08 -3.06
N MET A 700 17.90 22.32 -2.53
CA MET A 700 16.50 22.47 -2.92
C MET A 700 15.86 23.74 -2.32
N ARG A 701 16.44 24.32 -1.26
CA ARG A 701 15.94 25.54 -0.59
C ARG A 701 15.87 26.74 -1.55
N ASP A 702 16.86 26.90 -2.42
CA ASP A 702 16.91 27.98 -3.42
C ASP A 702 15.82 27.84 -4.49
N ILE A 703 15.29 26.64 -4.70
CA ILE A 703 14.16 26.36 -5.61
C ILE A 703 12.82 26.74 -4.95
N CYS A 704 12.79 26.90 -3.62
CA CYS A 704 11.59 27.22 -2.85
C CYS A 704 11.35 28.73 -2.66
N THR A 705 12.21 29.62 -3.16
CA THR A 705 11.94 31.07 -3.13
C THR A 705 11.00 31.46 -4.30
N PRO A 706 9.80 31.99 -4.05
CA PRO A 706 8.89 32.36 -5.14
C PRO A 706 9.41 33.57 -5.92
N HIS A 707 9.43 33.45 -7.25
CA HIS A 707 9.64 34.59 -8.16
C HIS A 707 8.40 35.48 -8.24
N SER A 708 8.03 36.10 -7.11
CA SER A 708 6.96 37.09 -7.01
C SER A 708 7.44 38.27 -6.16
N ASP A 709 7.42 39.46 -6.77
CA ASP A 709 7.78 40.79 -6.24
C ASP A 709 9.22 41.27 -6.53
N LEU A 710 9.47 41.69 -7.78
CA LEU A 710 10.28 42.88 -8.12
C LEU A 710 10.19 43.21 -9.63
N ASN A 711 9.04 43.72 -10.07
CA ASN A 711 8.88 44.26 -11.41
C ASN A 711 9.35 45.73 -11.42
N THR A 712 10.65 45.97 -11.39
CA THR A 712 11.21 47.35 -11.48
C THR A 712 12.60 47.38 -12.09
N SER A 713 12.73 48.11 -13.21
CA SER A 713 13.94 48.64 -13.85
C SER A 713 15.30 48.01 -13.51
N SER A 714 15.82 47.27 -14.49
CA SER A 714 17.24 46.98 -14.73
C SER A 714 18.26 47.97 -14.14
N HIS A 715 19.18 47.47 -13.33
CA HIS A 715 20.60 47.87 -13.40
C HIS A 715 21.51 46.69 -13.04
N SER A 716 22.66 46.62 -13.70
CA SER A 716 23.63 45.53 -13.55
C SER A 716 24.69 45.85 -12.49
N SER A 717 24.76 45.05 -11.43
CA SER A 717 25.92 45.01 -10.53
C SER A 717 26.21 43.57 -10.09
N LYS A 718 27.43 43.34 -9.61
CA LYS A 718 27.97 42.02 -9.26
C LYS A 718 27.19 41.40 -8.10
N SER A 719 27.21 40.07 -8.01
CA SER A 719 26.63 39.32 -6.89
C SER A 719 27.38 39.60 -5.57
N GLN A 720 27.03 40.69 -4.89
CA GLN A 720 27.39 40.87 -3.48
C GLN A 720 26.66 39.78 -2.68
N LYS A 721 27.41 39.00 -1.89
CA LYS A 721 26.81 38.24 -0.80
C LYS A 721 26.07 39.23 0.10
N ARG A 722 24.80 38.98 0.36
CA ARG A 722 24.00 39.86 1.21
C ARG A 722 24.55 39.78 2.63
N ILE A 723 25.01 40.91 3.16
CA ILE A 723 25.59 41.01 4.50
C ILE A 723 24.53 40.54 5.52
N PRO A 724 24.83 39.56 6.40
CA PRO A 724 23.93 39.16 7.47
C PRO A 724 23.62 40.38 8.36
N PRO A 725 22.33 40.70 8.63
CA PRO A 725 21.97 41.98 9.27
C PRO A 725 22.48 42.10 10.72
N HIS A 726 22.84 41.00 11.37
CA HIS A 726 23.47 40.99 12.69
C HIS A 726 24.99 41.26 12.67
N PHE A 727 25.62 41.36 11.50
CA PHE A 727 26.99 41.84 11.35
C PHE A 727 27.08 43.35 11.11
N VAL A 728 25.93 44.01 10.86
CA VAL A 728 25.86 45.44 10.52
C VAL A 728 25.68 46.26 11.81
N CYS A 729 26.53 47.27 12.01
CA CYS A 729 26.39 48.21 13.12
C CYS A 729 25.10 49.03 12.97
N PRO A 730 24.24 49.11 14.00
CA PRO A 730 23.03 49.92 13.91
C PRO A 730 23.25 51.43 13.75
N ILE A 731 24.40 51.96 14.21
CA ILE A 731 24.74 53.39 14.12
C ILE A 731 25.35 53.72 12.76
N PHE A 732 26.38 52.98 12.33
CA PHE A 732 27.12 53.24 11.09
C PHE A 732 26.50 52.60 9.84
N GLN A 733 25.61 51.62 10.00
CA GLN A 733 24.96 50.86 8.91
C GLN A 733 25.95 50.14 7.96
N ASP A 734 27.15 49.81 8.45
CA ASP A 734 28.17 48.99 7.77
C ASP A 734 28.64 47.83 8.68
N VAL A 735 29.44 46.89 8.16
CA VAL A 735 29.95 45.72 8.90
C VAL A 735 30.81 46.14 10.09
N MET A 736 30.58 45.54 11.26
CA MET A 736 31.36 45.80 12.47
C MET A 736 32.78 45.20 12.40
N GLU A 737 33.80 46.02 12.62
CA GLU A 737 35.21 45.62 12.76
C GLU A 737 35.59 45.41 14.24
N ASP A 738 35.12 46.25 15.18
CA ASP A 738 35.35 46.13 16.63
C ASP A 738 34.02 46.00 17.41
N PRO A 739 33.21 44.94 17.18
CA PRO A 739 31.85 44.83 17.73
C PRO A 739 31.83 44.81 19.27
N HIS A 740 31.15 45.78 19.88
CA HIS A 740 30.97 45.93 21.33
C HIS A 740 29.49 45.89 21.73
N ILE A 741 29.18 45.15 22.80
CA ILE A 741 27.85 45.09 23.41
C ILE A 741 27.71 46.24 24.41
N ALA A 742 26.60 46.99 24.35
CA ALA A 742 26.23 47.98 25.37
C ALA A 742 25.22 47.41 26.38
N ALA A 743 24.89 48.18 27.42
CA ALA A 743 23.97 47.75 28.48
C ALA A 743 22.54 47.36 28.00
N ASP A 744 22.13 47.80 26.81
CA ASP A 744 20.86 47.40 26.16
C ASP A 744 20.90 46.01 25.50
N GLY A 745 22.04 45.31 25.54
CA GLY A 745 22.25 44.01 24.91
C GLY A 745 22.46 44.06 23.38
N TYR A 746 22.38 45.23 22.76
CA TYR A 746 22.68 45.39 21.33
C TYR A 746 24.19 45.48 21.12
N THR A 747 24.66 44.94 20.00
CA THR A 747 26.05 45.06 19.58
C THR A 747 26.19 46.18 18.54
N TYR A 748 27.20 47.02 18.72
CA TYR A 748 27.51 48.19 17.92
C TYR A 748 28.97 48.16 17.48
N GLU A 749 29.34 48.97 16.49
CA GLU A 749 30.75 49.26 16.22
C GLU A 749 31.33 49.98 17.44
N GLY A 750 32.49 49.53 17.93
CA GLY A 750 33.08 49.98 19.19
C GLY A 750 33.24 51.48 19.22
N ASP A 751 33.83 52.07 18.19
CA ASP A 751 34.06 53.52 18.13
C ASP A 751 32.78 54.33 17.86
N ALA A 752 31.76 53.72 17.27
CA ALA A 752 30.44 54.35 17.10
C ALA A 752 29.73 54.54 18.45
N ILE A 753 29.68 53.48 19.28
CA ILE A 753 29.02 53.54 20.59
C ILE A 753 29.86 54.32 21.62
N LYS A 754 31.19 54.20 21.59
CA LYS A 754 32.11 55.07 22.36
C LYS A 754 31.85 56.54 22.01
N GLY A 755 31.79 56.90 20.72
CA GLY A 755 31.54 58.26 20.26
C GLY A 755 30.15 58.81 20.63
N TRP A 756 29.11 57.98 20.59
CA TRP A 756 27.76 58.33 21.04
C TRP A 756 27.74 58.68 22.54
N LEU A 757 28.34 57.82 23.38
CA LEU A 757 28.42 58.03 24.83
C LEU A 757 29.28 59.26 25.19
N TYR A 758 30.44 59.44 24.54
CA TYR A 758 31.28 60.63 24.74
C TYR A 758 30.64 61.94 24.27
N SER A 759 29.61 61.87 23.41
CA SER A 759 28.81 63.05 23.02
C SER A 759 27.81 63.49 24.10
N GLY A 760 27.79 62.81 25.26
CA GLY A 760 26.92 63.12 26.40
C GLY A 760 25.55 62.43 26.36
N HIS A 761 25.31 61.53 25.40
CA HIS A 761 24.12 60.69 25.39
C HIS A 761 24.26 59.53 26.36
N ASN A 762 23.23 59.31 27.18
CA ASN A 762 23.10 58.14 28.06
C ASN A 762 21.89 57.27 27.68
N THR A 763 21.52 57.27 26.40
CA THR A 763 20.43 56.47 25.84
C THR A 763 20.93 55.49 24.78
N SER A 764 20.21 54.39 24.60
CA SER A 764 20.43 53.35 23.60
C SER A 764 20.20 53.93 22.19
N PRO A 765 21.17 53.85 21.27
CA PRO A 765 20.97 54.26 19.87
C PRO A 765 19.85 53.49 19.16
N MET A 766 19.58 52.24 19.58
CA MET A 766 18.54 51.39 18.97
C MET A 766 17.13 51.60 19.52
N THR A 767 16.99 51.88 20.82
CA THR A 767 15.68 51.94 21.49
C THR A 767 15.31 53.33 22.00
N ASN A 768 16.29 54.25 22.07
CA ASN A 768 16.22 55.56 22.72
C ASN A 768 15.79 55.53 24.21
N LEU A 769 15.78 54.36 24.83
CA LEU A 769 15.67 54.19 26.28
C LEU A 769 17.00 54.55 26.95
N LYS A 770 16.98 54.92 28.24
CA LYS A 770 18.22 55.18 28.99
C LYS A 770 19.04 53.88 29.11
N LEU A 771 20.36 53.98 28.97
CA LEU A 771 21.30 52.89 29.25
C LEU A 771 21.61 52.86 30.75
N ASP A 772 21.59 51.68 31.35
CA ASP A 772 21.83 51.50 32.79
C ASP A 772 23.30 51.71 33.15
N THR A 773 24.22 51.28 32.29
CA THR A 773 25.64 51.66 32.33
C THR A 773 26.13 52.16 30.97
N CYS A 774 27.23 52.90 30.98
CA CYS A 774 27.94 53.32 29.77
C CYS A 774 29.14 52.41 29.46
N ASP A 775 29.21 51.24 30.11
CA ASP A 775 30.28 50.26 29.91
C ASP A 775 30.02 49.42 28.66
N LEU A 776 31.12 48.98 28.02
CA LEU A 776 31.08 48.31 26.73
C LEU A 776 31.88 47.01 26.79
N ILE A 777 31.26 45.90 26.37
CA ILE A 777 31.86 44.56 26.43
C ILE A 777 32.22 44.10 25.01
N PRO A 778 33.49 43.79 24.69
CA PRO A 778 33.86 43.31 23.36
C PRO A 778 33.17 41.99 23.00
N ASN A 779 32.45 41.97 21.87
CA ASN A 779 31.72 40.79 21.38
C ASN A 779 32.64 39.90 20.52
N TYR A 780 33.59 39.24 21.18
CA TYR A 780 34.56 38.35 20.52
C TYR A 780 33.89 37.22 19.70
N ALA A 781 32.69 36.77 20.08
CA ALA A 781 31.95 35.77 19.33
C ALA A 781 31.46 36.30 17.98
N LEU A 782 30.86 37.51 17.97
CA LEU A 782 30.43 38.15 16.72
C LEU A 782 31.62 38.55 15.85
N TYR A 783 32.70 39.05 16.46
CA TYR A 783 33.96 39.34 15.76
C TYR A 783 34.50 38.12 15.01
N ARG A 784 34.51 36.93 15.63
CA ARG A 784 34.91 35.68 14.96
C ARG A 784 33.97 35.29 13.83
N ALA A 785 32.66 35.38 14.04
CA ALA A 785 31.67 35.09 12.99
C ALA A 785 31.81 36.03 11.77
N ILE A 786 32.11 37.32 12.00
CA ILE A 786 32.40 38.29 10.94
C ILE A 786 33.70 37.93 10.20
N GLN A 787 34.78 37.59 10.93
CA GLN A 787 36.04 37.16 10.31
C GLN A 787 35.89 35.88 9.47
N GLU A 788 35.13 34.89 9.95
CA GLU A 788 34.85 33.66 9.20
C GLU A 788 34.02 33.94 7.94
N TRP A 789 33.01 34.80 8.04
CA TRP A 789 32.20 35.22 6.89
C TRP A 789 33.02 36.03 5.86
N GLN A 790 33.92 36.91 6.31
CA GLN A 790 34.85 37.64 5.43
C GLN A 790 35.81 36.67 4.72
N GLN A 791 36.39 35.68 5.43
CA GLN A 791 37.31 34.69 4.85
C GLN A 791 36.65 33.73 3.86
N GLN A 792 35.34 33.51 3.97
CA GLN A 792 34.57 32.67 3.05
C GLN A 792 34.08 33.40 1.78
N SER A 793 34.36 34.70 1.62
CA SER A 793 33.68 35.60 0.65
C SER A 793 34.55 36.12 -0.49
#